data_AF-A0A8S2M2M7-F1
#
_entry.id   AF-A0A8S2M2M7-F1
#
_cell.length_a   1.000
_cell.length_b   1.000
_cell.length_c   1.000
_cell.angle_alpha   90.00
_cell.angle_beta   90.00
_cell.angle_gamma   90.00
#
_symmetry.space_group_name_H-M   'P 1'
#
loop_
_entity.id
_entity.type
_entity.pdbx_description
1 polymer ?
#
loop_
_entity_poly.entity_id
_entity_poly.type
_entity_poly.pdbx_seq_one_letter_code
_entity_poly.pdbx_strand_id
1 'polypeptide(L)'
;MGNTVRAKLFKIREQRKATQHNCWIDRQIQRDLKSKKYEIKCFLSGMYGSGKSTLIHHMNLIYNPNLSNEEILEHRKQIYMEVFRALIAIIEEMKKDQCLKLKFLSYSYLLGNLLWHANLSNNGCKLPSEISNALKRLWSDVDIMIWYKHHKDRLDSCHHFFLERLTKILNDNYIPVEQDILHVSNTTKKNLNEVKCQLGTGITIWLIDVYNKLSCMSNSSKWLRYFIDAPAVIFIADLSCYDQVDHENEYDPMQESIAYFRSLCHARWLTNAKIFLCLNKKDIFASKITHSSLRGYFPDYTGRDEYNEAAEYILSKFLQINTNRHLSIHPLFTSAIDTESVRFLAILLLAIILLAIDAINGSKHHASQTIKLSKQDHAIEFMIDEVIHTAMKTQKIPGVALGVFRRGKIIFSKAYGYSNLEHEVPVKLETMFQSGSVGKQFTSMAIMMLLEHGKLQLDDKIRKYFHDAPIEWSNITIRNLLTHTSGMVSYSPDLNLQQAYTEDDFYNIIKSTPLVYQPGQQFSYSNFGYVMLGFLIQRITNQSYANFIREHIFRPLGMKTARIINETSIIPNRASGYVFIDDQIINQPWVSPIFNTMADGSFYFNIYDMVKWDEALYGDVLLKRQASFDEMWSSVKLNDNTTYEYGFGWSLLEAINGMRIIEHGGSWQGFRTMIVRVPEDERTIFLFTNMNRPTVDVRKIAHDVLQIYNAQLTVKPTVDYQLQ
;
A
#
# COMPACT_ATOMS: atom_id res chain seq x y z
N MET A 1 13.80 17.12 55.50
CA MET A 1 14.36 16.60 54.23
C MET A 1 13.97 15.16 53.86
N GLY A 2 13.69 14.24 54.80
CA GLY A 2 13.50 12.81 54.48
C GLY A 2 12.33 12.43 53.54
N ASN A 3 11.15 13.05 53.66
CA ASN A 3 9.96 12.62 52.91
C ASN A 3 10.05 12.91 51.39
N THR A 4 10.65 14.04 51.01
CA THR A 4 10.82 14.45 49.60
C THR A 4 11.74 13.49 48.83
N VAL A 5 12.76 12.95 49.50
CA VAL A 5 13.69 11.96 48.91
C VAL A 5 12.99 10.61 48.70
N ARG A 6 12.19 10.15 49.66
CA ARG A 6 11.36 8.93 49.50
C ARG A 6 10.38 9.05 48.33
N ALA A 7 9.70 10.20 48.18
CA ALA A 7 8.79 10.43 47.06
C ALA A 7 9.49 10.43 45.69
N LYS A 8 10.68 11.04 45.58
CA LYS A 8 11.51 10.96 44.36
C LYS A 8 11.94 9.52 44.05
N LEU A 9 12.42 8.77 45.05
CA LEU A 9 12.84 7.37 44.87
C LEU A 9 11.68 6.44 44.45
N PHE A 10 10.47 6.69 44.93
CA PHE A 10 9.27 5.96 44.50
C PHE A 10 8.94 6.26 43.03
N LYS A 11 8.89 7.54 42.62
CA LYS A 11 8.68 7.92 41.20
C LYS A 11 9.75 7.33 40.27
N ILE A 12 11.02 7.30 40.68
CA ILE A 12 12.12 6.68 39.92
C ILE A 12 11.92 5.16 39.77
N ARG A 13 11.40 4.47 40.80
CA ARG A 13 11.07 3.04 40.71
C ARG A 13 9.93 2.77 39.74
N GLU A 14 8.85 3.56 39.78
CA GLU A 14 7.73 3.41 38.84
C GLU A 14 8.13 3.75 37.40
N GLN A 15 8.93 4.80 37.17
CA GLN A 15 9.50 5.08 35.85
C GLN A 15 10.39 3.94 35.33
N ARG A 16 11.19 3.29 36.20
CA ARG A 16 12.00 2.12 35.81
C ARG A 16 11.15 0.92 35.43
N LYS A 17 10.05 0.65 36.16
CA LYS A 17 9.08 -0.39 35.79
C LYS A 17 8.41 -0.10 34.44
N ALA A 18 7.93 1.14 34.24
CA ALA A 18 7.33 1.56 32.98
C ALA A 18 8.32 1.44 31.80
N THR A 19 9.58 1.82 32.00
CA THR A 19 10.64 1.68 30.98
C THR A 19 10.93 0.21 30.66
N GLN A 20 10.94 -0.68 31.67
CA GLN A 20 11.07 -2.13 31.44
C GLN A 20 9.86 -2.72 30.72
N HIS A 21 8.65 -2.26 31.04
CA HIS A 21 7.42 -2.69 30.38
C HIS A 21 7.39 -2.24 28.90
N ASN A 22 7.73 -0.98 28.62
CA ASN A 22 7.84 -0.48 27.24
C ASN A 22 8.92 -1.24 26.45
N CYS A 23 10.10 -1.47 27.05
CA CYS A 23 11.15 -2.27 26.40
C CYS A 23 10.72 -3.73 26.14
N TRP A 24 9.81 -4.28 26.94
CA TRP A 24 9.19 -5.58 26.68
C TRP A 24 8.18 -5.51 25.54
N ILE A 25 7.32 -4.48 25.50
CA ILE A 25 6.37 -4.21 24.41
C ILE A 25 7.12 -4.05 23.08
N ASP A 26 8.16 -3.21 23.02
CA ASP A 26 8.97 -2.99 21.82
C ASP A 26 9.59 -4.29 21.29
N ARG A 27 10.05 -5.17 22.18
CA ARG A 27 10.57 -6.50 21.80
C ARG A 27 9.48 -7.43 21.27
N GLN A 28 8.25 -7.33 21.76
CA GLN A 28 7.13 -8.08 21.19
C GLN A 28 6.74 -7.51 19.82
N ILE A 29 6.61 -6.19 19.67
CA ILE A 29 6.33 -5.54 18.38
C ILE A 29 7.39 -5.92 17.34
N GLN A 30 8.68 -5.91 17.69
CA GLN A 30 9.75 -6.33 16.77
C GLN A 30 9.70 -7.82 16.41
N ARG A 31 9.29 -8.70 17.34
CA ARG A 31 9.02 -10.12 17.02
C ARG A 31 7.81 -10.28 16.10
N ASP A 32 6.74 -9.53 16.33
CA ASP A 32 5.51 -9.55 15.54
C ASP A 32 5.72 -8.98 14.14
N LEU A 33 6.57 -7.96 13.98
CA LEU A 33 6.98 -7.45 12.66
C LEU A 33 7.85 -8.47 11.93
N LYS A 34 8.76 -9.16 12.65
CA LYS A 34 9.62 -10.21 12.08
C LYS A 34 8.83 -11.47 11.70
N SER A 35 7.76 -11.82 12.41
CA SER A 35 6.87 -12.94 12.04
C SER A 35 5.95 -12.57 10.86
N LYS A 36 5.39 -11.34 10.85
CA LYS A 36 4.61 -10.80 9.71
C LYS A 36 5.40 -10.70 8.41
N LYS A 37 6.73 -10.58 8.46
CA LYS A 37 7.60 -10.50 7.27
C LYS A 37 7.54 -11.73 6.36
N TYR A 38 7.10 -12.88 6.89
CA TYR A 38 6.95 -14.13 6.14
C TYR A 38 5.48 -14.56 5.99
N GLU A 39 4.55 -13.61 6.17
CA GLU A 39 3.11 -13.84 6.08
C GLU A 39 2.57 -13.47 4.68
N ILE A 40 2.18 -14.48 3.90
CA ILE A 40 1.66 -14.34 2.53
C ILE A 40 0.13 -14.34 2.56
N LYS A 41 -0.49 -13.18 2.31
CA LYS A 41 -1.95 -13.06 2.25
C LYS A 41 -2.50 -13.60 0.94
N CYS A 42 -3.46 -14.51 1.00
CA CYS A 42 -4.15 -15.07 -0.15
C CYS A 42 -5.66 -14.95 0.03
N PHE A 43 -6.35 -14.36 -0.94
CA PHE A 43 -7.80 -14.20 -0.87
C PHE A 43 -8.50 -15.37 -1.56
N LEU A 44 -9.49 -15.96 -0.90
CA LEU A 44 -10.36 -16.93 -1.53
C LEU A 44 -11.59 -16.23 -2.12
N SER A 45 -11.91 -16.61 -3.36
CA SER A 45 -13.06 -16.16 -4.12
C SER A 45 -13.67 -17.32 -4.89
N GLY A 46 -14.87 -17.14 -5.43
CA GLY A 46 -15.68 -18.20 -6.05
C GLY A 46 -17.10 -18.23 -5.50
N MET A 47 -17.99 -18.95 -6.18
CA MET A 47 -19.42 -19.01 -5.83
C MET A 47 -19.69 -19.72 -4.50
N TYR A 48 -20.93 -19.59 -3.99
CA TYR A 48 -21.43 -20.47 -2.93
C TYR A 48 -21.39 -21.94 -3.41
N GLY A 49 -21.19 -22.90 -2.51
CA GLY A 49 -21.10 -24.33 -2.84
C GLY A 49 -19.81 -24.79 -3.56
N SER A 50 -18.96 -23.88 -4.08
CA SER A 50 -17.75 -24.23 -4.86
C SER A 50 -16.63 -24.93 -4.08
N GLY A 51 -16.71 -24.99 -2.74
CA GLY A 51 -15.73 -25.67 -1.87
C GLY A 51 -14.68 -24.77 -1.20
N LYS A 52 -14.87 -23.44 -1.17
CA LYS A 52 -13.99 -22.50 -0.44
C LYS A 52 -13.76 -22.88 1.02
N SER A 53 -14.84 -23.09 1.78
CA SER A 53 -14.77 -23.44 3.20
C SER A 53 -14.05 -24.77 3.42
N THR A 54 -14.31 -25.76 2.54
CA THR A 54 -13.64 -27.06 2.54
C THR A 54 -12.14 -26.92 2.33
N LEU A 55 -11.70 -26.13 1.34
CA LEU A 55 -10.27 -25.91 1.08
C LEU A 55 -9.58 -25.24 2.29
N ILE A 56 -10.17 -24.19 2.85
CA ILE A 56 -9.61 -23.50 4.02
C ILE A 56 -9.48 -24.45 5.21
N HIS A 57 -10.53 -25.24 5.45
CA HIS A 57 -10.54 -26.19 6.55
C HIS A 57 -9.50 -27.31 6.35
N HIS A 58 -9.35 -27.83 5.12
CA HIS A 58 -8.33 -28.83 4.79
C HIS A 58 -6.91 -28.27 4.91
N MET A 59 -6.66 -27.05 4.44
CA MET A 59 -5.38 -26.38 4.65
C MET A 59 -5.11 -26.13 6.14
N ASN A 60 -6.14 -25.85 6.94
CA ASN A 60 -5.97 -25.75 8.40
C ASN A 60 -5.56 -27.10 9.02
N LEU A 61 -6.22 -28.20 8.67
CA LEU A 61 -5.90 -29.54 9.18
C LEU A 61 -4.48 -29.99 8.80
N ILE A 62 -4.09 -29.84 7.54
CA ILE A 62 -2.77 -30.25 7.05
C ILE A 62 -1.64 -29.49 7.74
N TYR A 63 -1.80 -28.18 7.94
CA TYR A 63 -0.71 -27.29 8.39
C TYR A 63 -0.79 -26.87 9.86
N ASN A 64 -1.90 -27.16 10.56
CA ASN A 64 -2.07 -26.98 12.01
C ASN A 64 -2.62 -28.28 12.66
N PRO A 65 -1.89 -29.41 12.62
CA PRO A 65 -2.43 -30.76 12.86
C PRO A 65 -2.85 -31.09 14.32
N ASN A 66 -2.74 -30.15 15.25
CA ASN A 66 -2.97 -30.38 16.68
C ASN A 66 -4.37 -29.89 17.12
N LEU A 67 -5.43 -30.48 16.56
CA LEU A 67 -6.77 -30.27 17.11
C LEU A 67 -6.84 -30.79 18.56
N SER A 68 -7.35 -29.96 19.45
CA SER A 68 -7.65 -30.38 20.82
C SER A 68 -8.79 -31.40 20.84
N ASN A 69 -8.85 -32.22 21.90
CA ASN A 69 -9.98 -33.11 22.11
C ASN A 69 -11.30 -32.32 22.11
N GLU A 70 -11.34 -31.13 22.72
CA GLU A 70 -12.55 -30.28 22.76
C GLU A 70 -13.04 -29.89 21.35
N GLU A 71 -12.14 -29.50 20.45
CA GLU A 71 -12.48 -29.20 19.04
C GLU A 71 -12.98 -30.42 18.28
N ILE A 72 -12.41 -31.60 18.48
CA ILE A 72 -12.89 -32.85 17.85
C ILE A 72 -14.33 -33.17 18.30
N LEU A 73 -14.67 -32.89 19.56
CA LEU A 73 -15.99 -33.13 20.13
C LEU A 73 -17.03 -32.11 19.63
N GLU A 74 -16.63 -30.86 19.35
CA GLU A 74 -17.50 -29.87 18.70
C GLU A 74 -17.75 -30.20 17.22
N HIS A 75 -16.73 -30.65 16.47
CA HIS A 75 -16.94 -31.12 15.09
C HIS A 75 -17.89 -32.33 15.05
N ARG A 76 -17.87 -33.22 16.05
CA ARG A 76 -18.85 -34.32 16.13
C ARG A 76 -20.31 -33.82 16.19
N LYS A 77 -20.58 -32.73 16.92
CA LYS A 77 -21.90 -32.08 16.95
C LYS A 77 -22.29 -31.57 15.57
N GLN A 78 -21.36 -30.94 14.85
CA GLN A 78 -21.58 -30.45 13.49
C GLN A 78 -21.86 -31.61 12.51
N ILE A 79 -21.11 -32.72 12.60
CA ILE A 79 -21.31 -33.92 11.78
C ILE A 79 -22.71 -34.52 11.99
N TYR A 80 -23.23 -34.53 13.23
CA TYR A 80 -24.62 -34.93 13.47
C TYR A 80 -25.61 -33.99 12.76
N MET A 81 -25.39 -32.67 12.80
CA MET A 81 -26.21 -31.70 12.07
C MET A 81 -26.18 -31.90 10.56
N GLU A 82 -25.04 -32.30 9.98
CA GLU A 82 -24.93 -32.66 8.56
C GLU A 82 -25.73 -33.92 8.22
N VAL A 83 -25.69 -34.96 9.07
CA VAL A 83 -26.54 -36.15 8.90
C VAL A 83 -28.03 -35.80 8.94
N PHE A 84 -28.46 -34.91 9.86
CA PHE A 84 -29.84 -34.43 9.88
C PHE A 84 -30.21 -33.67 8.60
N ARG A 85 -29.35 -32.75 8.12
CA ARG A 85 -29.55 -31.98 6.89
C ARG A 85 -29.63 -32.88 5.65
N ALA A 86 -28.76 -33.88 5.54
CA ALA A 86 -28.73 -34.84 4.45
C ALA A 86 -30.05 -35.62 4.32
N LEU A 87 -30.60 -36.07 5.45
CA LEU A 87 -31.88 -36.79 5.49
C LEU A 87 -33.07 -35.86 5.21
N ILE A 88 -33.02 -34.60 5.63
CA ILE A 88 -34.04 -33.59 5.27
C ILE A 88 -34.01 -33.33 3.76
N ALA A 89 -32.82 -33.14 3.17
CA ALA A 89 -32.67 -32.87 1.74
C ALA A 89 -33.25 -34.02 0.88
N ILE A 90 -33.02 -35.28 1.26
CA ILE A 90 -33.68 -36.43 0.61
C ILE A 90 -35.21 -36.31 0.68
N ILE A 91 -35.76 -36.02 1.87
CA ILE A 91 -37.21 -35.91 2.06
C ILE A 91 -37.79 -34.72 1.27
N GLU A 92 -37.04 -33.63 1.10
CA GLU A 92 -37.46 -32.47 0.32
C GLU A 92 -37.41 -32.74 -1.19
N GLU A 93 -36.37 -33.40 -1.70
CA GLU A 93 -36.31 -33.82 -3.11
C GLU A 93 -37.37 -34.89 -3.44
N MET A 94 -37.58 -35.88 -2.55
CA MET A 94 -38.68 -36.86 -2.69
C MET A 94 -40.09 -36.22 -2.68
N LYS A 95 -40.26 -35.04 -2.07
CA LYS A 95 -41.50 -34.26 -2.17
C LYS A 95 -41.63 -33.58 -3.53
N LYS A 96 -40.54 -33.02 -4.07
CA LYS A 96 -40.52 -32.42 -5.42
C LYS A 96 -40.84 -33.47 -6.50
N ASP A 97 -40.23 -34.65 -6.40
CA ASP A 97 -40.52 -35.81 -7.26
C ASP A 97 -41.90 -36.45 -7.03
N GLN A 98 -42.70 -35.93 -6.07
CA GLN A 98 -44.02 -36.44 -5.68
C GLN A 98 -44.07 -37.92 -5.27
N CYS A 99 -42.92 -38.55 -4.97
CA CYS A 99 -42.81 -39.97 -4.65
C CYS A 99 -42.89 -40.27 -3.13
N LEU A 100 -43.03 -39.25 -2.27
CA LEU A 100 -43.10 -39.41 -0.82
C LEU A 100 -44.46 -39.99 -0.35
N LYS A 101 -44.45 -41.19 0.23
CA LYS A 101 -45.67 -41.86 0.74
C LYS A 101 -46.08 -41.39 2.14
N LEU A 102 -47.39 -41.35 2.41
CA LEU A 102 -48.02 -40.80 3.63
C LEU A 102 -47.56 -41.35 4.99
N LYS A 103 -46.81 -42.47 5.05
CA LYS A 103 -46.15 -42.93 6.29
C LYS A 103 -45.09 -41.93 6.82
N PHE A 104 -44.72 -40.92 6.02
CA PHE A 104 -43.64 -39.98 6.36
C PHE A 104 -43.99 -38.79 7.27
N LEU A 105 -45.27 -38.41 7.43
CA LEU A 105 -45.60 -37.19 8.20
C LEU A 105 -45.17 -37.24 9.68
N SER A 106 -45.10 -38.43 10.29
CA SER A 106 -44.59 -38.58 11.67
C SER A 106 -43.09 -38.32 11.77
N TYR A 107 -42.31 -38.63 10.73
CA TYR A 107 -40.85 -38.43 10.72
C TYR A 107 -40.44 -36.98 10.54
N SER A 108 -41.21 -36.17 9.79
CA SER A 108 -40.98 -34.72 9.73
C SER A 108 -41.21 -34.03 11.08
N TYR A 109 -42.21 -34.48 11.84
CA TYR A 109 -42.45 -33.99 13.22
C TYR A 109 -41.35 -34.48 14.17
N LEU A 110 -40.83 -35.70 13.95
CA LEU A 110 -39.68 -36.21 14.68
C LEU A 110 -38.44 -35.35 14.42
N LEU A 111 -38.02 -35.14 13.16
CA LEU A 111 -36.84 -34.33 12.84
C LEU A 111 -36.94 -32.86 13.31
N GLY A 112 -38.13 -32.26 13.26
CA GLY A 112 -38.37 -30.93 13.82
C GLY A 112 -38.08 -30.87 15.33
N ASN A 113 -38.58 -31.84 16.10
CA ASN A 113 -38.30 -31.94 17.53
C ASN A 113 -36.85 -32.34 17.84
N LEU A 114 -36.21 -33.13 16.96
CA LEU A 114 -34.79 -33.50 17.10
C LEU A 114 -33.86 -32.30 16.94
N LEU A 115 -34.11 -31.44 15.96
CA LEU A 115 -33.38 -30.18 15.79
C LEU A 115 -33.63 -29.20 16.95
N TRP A 116 -34.84 -29.19 17.52
CA TRP A 116 -35.18 -28.40 18.70
C TRP A 116 -34.45 -28.90 19.96
N HIS A 117 -34.40 -30.21 20.19
CA HIS A 117 -33.72 -30.82 21.34
C HIS A 117 -32.20 -30.88 21.22
N ALA A 118 -31.64 -30.88 20.01
CA ALA A 118 -30.18 -30.74 19.78
C ALA A 118 -29.60 -29.39 20.27
N ASN A 119 -30.47 -28.46 20.67
CA ASN A 119 -30.11 -27.16 21.22
C ASN A 119 -29.98 -27.15 22.76
N LEU A 120 -30.00 -28.32 23.42
CA LEU A 120 -29.92 -28.44 24.89
C LEU A 120 -28.62 -29.06 25.43
N SER A 121 -27.98 -28.28 26.30
CA SER A 121 -27.01 -28.62 27.37
C SER A 121 -25.51 -28.67 27.03
N ASN A 122 -24.73 -28.20 28.01
CA ASN A 122 -23.27 -28.06 28.02
C ASN A 122 -22.50 -29.38 28.11
N ASN A 123 -23.16 -30.53 27.95
CA ASN A 123 -22.53 -31.85 27.92
C ASN A 123 -22.37 -32.33 26.47
N GLY A 124 -21.67 -31.54 25.66
CA GLY A 124 -21.36 -31.93 24.28
C GLY A 124 -20.61 -33.26 24.29
N CYS A 125 -21.22 -34.33 23.77
CA CYS A 125 -20.51 -35.55 23.36
C CYS A 125 -21.37 -36.61 22.63
N LYS A 126 -22.60 -36.94 23.07
CA LYS A 126 -23.31 -38.14 22.55
C LYS A 126 -24.74 -37.86 22.08
N LEU A 127 -25.15 -38.58 21.03
CA LEU A 127 -26.52 -38.60 20.53
C LEU A 127 -27.35 -39.60 21.35
N PRO A 128 -28.53 -39.25 21.89
CA PRO A 128 -29.42 -40.20 22.57
C PRO A 128 -29.77 -41.43 21.71
N SER A 129 -29.90 -42.59 22.37
CA SER A 129 -30.03 -43.89 21.69
C SER A 129 -31.31 -44.00 20.84
N GLU A 130 -32.38 -43.38 21.32
CA GLU A 130 -33.70 -43.27 20.69
C GLU A 130 -33.58 -42.55 19.34
N ILE A 131 -32.75 -41.50 19.31
CA ILE A 131 -32.49 -40.66 18.14
C ILE A 131 -31.62 -41.41 17.13
N SER A 132 -30.53 -42.02 17.60
CA SER A 132 -29.66 -42.88 16.78
C SER A 132 -30.46 -44.00 16.10
N ASN A 133 -31.33 -44.68 16.85
CA ASN A 133 -32.18 -45.75 16.34
C ASN A 133 -33.25 -45.24 15.36
N ALA A 134 -33.83 -44.06 15.58
CA ALA A 134 -34.78 -43.46 14.64
C ALA A 134 -34.12 -43.11 13.29
N LEU A 135 -32.91 -42.53 13.32
CA LEU A 135 -32.15 -42.20 12.11
C LEU A 135 -31.68 -43.45 11.35
N LYS A 136 -31.23 -44.50 12.07
CA LYS A 136 -30.89 -45.80 11.46
C LYS A 136 -32.09 -46.44 10.77
N ARG A 137 -33.29 -46.38 11.38
CA ARG A 137 -34.54 -46.86 10.77
C ARG A 137 -34.92 -46.06 9.52
N LEU A 138 -34.82 -44.73 9.58
CA LEU A 138 -35.09 -43.84 8.44
C LEU A 138 -34.16 -44.14 7.26
N TRP A 139 -32.87 -44.30 7.51
CA TRP A 139 -31.89 -44.66 6.48
C TRP A 139 -32.03 -46.10 5.96
N SER A 140 -32.67 -46.98 6.72
CA SER A 140 -32.99 -48.35 6.29
C SER A 140 -34.33 -48.46 5.56
N ASP A 141 -35.04 -47.35 5.34
CA ASP A 141 -36.31 -47.36 4.61
C ASP A 141 -36.09 -47.64 3.11
N VAL A 142 -36.90 -48.56 2.57
CA VAL A 142 -36.75 -49.06 1.20
C VAL A 142 -37.00 -47.97 0.16
N ASP A 143 -37.98 -47.08 0.40
CA ASP A 143 -38.30 -46.01 -0.56
C ASP A 143 -37.18 -44.94 -0.57
N ILE A 144 -36.62 -44.61 0.60
CA ILE A 144 -35.42 -43.72 0.70
C ILE A 144 -34.22 -44.33 -0.02
N MET A 145 -33.90 -45.60 0.24
CA MET A 145 -32.69 -46.22 -0.32
C MET A 145 -32.78 -46.42 -1.83
N ILE A 146 -33.97 -46.72 -2.36
CA ILE A 146 -34.21 -46.73 -3.81
C ILE A 146 -34.05 -45.31 -4.38
N TRP A 147 -34.71 -44.30 -3.80
CA TRP A 147 -34.62 -42.94 -4.31
C TRP A 147 -33.17 -42.43 -4.32
N TYR A 148 -32.44 -42.60 -3.21
CA TYR A 148 -31.05 -42.21 -3.07
C TYR A 148 -30.14 -42.88 -4.11
N LYS A 149 -30.32 -44.19 -4.36
CA LYS A 149 -29.52 -44.93 -5.35
C LYS A 149 -29.66 -44.36 -6.77
N HIS A 150 -30.82 -43.79 -7.11
CA HIS A 150 -31.09 -43.21 -8.43
C HIS A 150 -30.86 -41.70 -8.53
N HIS A 151 -30.84 -40.97 -7.41
CA HIS A 151 -30.82 -39.50 -7.40
C HIS A 151 -29.76 -38.87 -6.49
N LYS A 152 -28.79 -39.65 -5.96
CA LYS A 152 -27.72 -39.14 -5.10
C LYS A 152 -26.97 -37.93 -5.69
N ASP A 153 -26.86 -37.84 -7.01
CA ASP A 153 -26.14 -36.77 -7.72
C ASP A 153 -26.90 -35.42 -7.72
N ARG A 154 -28.14 -35.39 -7.19
CA ARG A 154 -28.89 -34.17 -6.85
C ARG A 154 -28.61 -33.65 -5.43
N LEU A 155 -28.01 -34.45 -4.55
CA LEU A 155 -27.67 -34.06 -3.18
C LEU A 155 -26.30 -33.37 -3.14
N ASP A 156 -26.04 -32.60 -2.09
CA ASP A 156 -24.68 -32.12 -1.84
C ASP A 156 -23.72 -33.31 -1.61
N SER A 157 -22.53 -33.20 -2.18
CA SER A 157 -21.35 -34.01 -1.89
C SER A 157 -21.12 -34.31 -0.40
N CYS A 158 -21.31 -33.34 0.50
CA CYS A 158 -21.17 -33.57 1.95
C CYS A 158 -22.26 -34.51 2.48
N HIS A 159 -23.51 -34.34 2.02
CA HIS A 159 -24.63 -35.18 2.40
C HIS A 159 -24.39 -36.63 1.96
N HIS A 160 -23.97 -36.86 0.71
CA HIS A 160 -23.61 -38.19 0.20
C HIS A 160 -22.56 -38.88 1.09
N PHE A 161 -21.46 -38.18 1.41
CA PHE A 161 -20.38 -38.70 2.25
C PHE A 161 -20.85 -39.13 3.65
N PHE A 162 -21.64 -38.29 4.34
CA PHE A 162 -22.11 -38.61 5.69
C PHE A 162 -23.18 -39.70 5.71
N LEU A 163 -24.01 -39.81 4.66
CA LEU A 163 -25.03 -40.85 4.54
C LEU A 163 -24.42 -42.25 4.36
N GLU A 164 -23.38 -42.40 3.53
CA GLU A 164 -22.67 -43.69 3.42
C GLU A 164 -22.02 -44.13 4.74
N ARG A 165 -21.66 -43.17 5.59
CA ARG A 165 -21.02 -43.39 6.90
C ARG A 165 -22.00 -43.36 8.08
N LEU A 166 -23.31 -43.19 7.82
CA LEU A 166 -24.34 -42.94 8.83
C LEU A 166 -24.33 -43.98 9.97
N THR A 167 -24.27 -45.26 9.64
CA THR A 167 -24.22 -46.35 10.62
C THR A 167 -23.00 -46.27 11.55
N LYS A 168 -21.86 -45.79 11.04
CA LYS A 168 -20.62 -45.60 11.81
C LYS A 168 -20.69 -44.34 12.70
N ILE A 169 -21.24 -43.26 12.16
CA ILE A 169 -21.42 -41.97 12.85
C ILE A 169 -22.39 -42.10 14.03
N LEU A 170 -23.46 -42.87 13.86
CA LEU A 170 -24.52 -43.07 14.87
C LEU A 170 -24.19 -44.14 15.93
N ASN A 171 -22.91 -44.46 16.15
CA ASN A 171 -22.47 -45.36 17.22
C ASN A 171 -22.05 -44.56 18.46
N ASP A 172 -22.35 -45.06 19.65
CA ASP A 172 -22.17 -44.34 20.93
C ASP A 172 -20.71 -43.97 21.22
N ASN A 173 -19.75 -44.64 20.58
CA ASN A 173 -18.31 -44.41 20.71
C ASN A 173 -17.70 -43.79 19.44
N TYR A 174 -18.53 -43.20 18.57
CA TYR A 174 -18.06 -42.49 17.39
C TYR A 174 -17.18 -41.28 17.77
N ILE A 175 -15.97 -41.24 17.22
CA ILE A 175 -15.05 -40.11 17.26
C ILE A 175 -14.78 -39.73 15.81
N PRO A 176 -14.94 -38.46 15.40
CA PRO A 176 -14.63 -38.02 14.05
C PRO A 176 -13.17 -38.30 13.71
N VAL A 177 -12.94 -38.91 12.54
CA VAL A 177 -11.60 -38.91 11.94
C VAL A 177 -11.45 -37.69 11.03
N GLU A 178 -10.22 -37.35 10.64
CA GLU A 178 -9.90 -36.20 9.77
C GLU A 178 -10.84 -36.10 8.55
N GLN A 179 -11.10 -37.21 7.86
CA GLN A 179 -12.04 -37.27 6.74
C GLN A 179 -13.47 -36.83 7.09
N ASP A 180 -13.96 -37.13 8.30
CA ASP A 180 -15.30 -36.72 8.74
C ASP A 180 -15.36 -35.21 8.98
N ILE A 181 -14.29 -34.65 9.56
CA ILE A 181 -14.17 -33.22 9.87
C ILE A 181 -14.07 -32.41 8.55
N LEU A 182 -13.31 -32.93 7.56
CA LEU A 182 -13.16 -32.34 6.22
C LEU A 182 -14.47 -32.13 5.45
N HIS A 183 -15.46 -33.00 5.64
CA HIS A 183 -16.71 -32.97 4.88
C HIS A 183 -17.80 -32.11 5.53
N VAL A 184 -17.57 -31.54 6.73
CA VAL A 184 -18.55 -30.70 7.41
C VAL A 184 -18.79 -29.40 6.64
N SER A 185 -20.05 -29.07 6.32
CA SER A 185 -20.37 -27.77 5.73
C SER A 185 -20.15 -26.64 6.74
N ASN A 186 -19.02 -25.95 6.59
CA ASN A 186 -18.70 -24.75 7.36
C ASN A 186 -19.54 -23.55 6.89
N THR A 187 -20.83 -23.54 7.24
CA THR A 187 -21.76 -22.41 7.08
C THR A 187 -21.55 -21.37 8.19
N THR A 188 -20.34 -20.83 8.35
CA THR A 188 -20.06 -19.79 9.33
C THR A 188 -20.75 -18.48 8.93
N LYS A 189 -21.70 -18.01 9.74
CA LYS A 189 -22.42 -16.73 9.57
C LYS A 189 -21.54 -15.48 9.84
N LYS A 190 -20.23 -15.55 9.58
CA LYS A 190 -19.28 -14.45 9.75
C LYS A 190 -18.97 -13.87 8.37
N ASN A 191 -18.95 -12.54 8.26
CA ASN A 191 -18.69 -11.84 7.00
C ASN A 191 -17.24 -12.00 6.47
N LEU A 192 -16.36 -12.59 7.28
CA LEU A 192 -14.96 -12.84 6.97
C LEU A 192 -14.51 -14.06 7.79
N ASN A 193 -13.89 -15.06 7.15
CA ASN A 193 -13.17 -16.13 7.85
C ASN A 193 -11.67 -16.00 7.52
N GLU A 194 -10.81 -16.14 8.53
CA GLU A 194 -9.36 -16.01 8.38
C GLU A 194 -8.67 -17.25 8.97
N VAL A 195 -7.71 -17.82 8.24
CA VAL A 195 -6.91 -18.96 8.67
C VAL A 195 -5.43 -18.71 8.34
N LYS A 196 -4.54 -19.12 9.25
CA LYS A 196 -3.09 -19.02 9.06
C LYS A 196 -2.47 -20.41 9.07
N CYS A 197 -1.83 -20.80 7.98
CA CYS A 197 -1.21 -22.11 7.77
C CYS A 197 0.31 -21.94 7.71
N GLN A 198 1.08 -22.65 8.55
CA GLN A 198 2.54 -22.64 8.46
C GLN A 198 3.03 -23.65 7.42
N LEU A 199 3.74 -23.17 6.39
CA LEU A 199 4.34 -23.99 5.36
C LEU A 199 5.86 -24.04 5.58
N GLY A 200 6.34 -25.18 6.07
CA GLY A 200 7.76 -25.43 6.32
C GLY A 200 8.35 -24.51 7.39
N THR A 201 9.66 -24.28 7.33
CA THR A 201 10.42 -23.53 8.33
C THR A 201 10.30 -22.01 8.15
N GLY A 202 9.13 -21.46 8.51
CA GLY A 202 8.97 -20.04 8.80
C GLY A 202 8.17 -19.21 7.80
N ILE A 203 7.48 -19.81 6.84
CA ILE A 203 6.50 -19.12 5.98
C ILE A 203 5.08 -19.40 6.48
N THR A 204 4.24 -18.36 6.55
CA THR A 204 2.83 -18.47 6.94
C THR A 204 1.97 -18.03 5.76
N ILE A 205 1.05 -18.86 5.28
CA ILE A 205 -0.02 -18.43 4.37
C ILE A 205 -1.20 -17.96 5.21
N TRP A 206 -1.66 -16.74 5.00
CA TRP A 206 -2.87 -16.18 5.60
C TRP A 206 -4.00 -16.21 4.55
N LEU A 207 -4.87 -17.20 4.68
CA LEU A 207 -6.07 -17.38 3.85
C LEU A 207 -7.20 -16.48 4.38
N ILE A 208 -7.85 -15.75 3.49
CA ILE A 208 -8.96 -14.85 3.82
C ILE A 208 -10.17 -15.18 2.93
N ASP A 209 -11.23 -15.72 3.53
CA ASP A 209 -12.52 -16.01 2.90
C ASP A 209 -13.42 -14.79 2.93
N VAL A 210 -13.89 -14.36 1.76
CA VAL A 210 -14.82 -13.23 1.63
C VAL A 210 -16.18 -13.78 1.21
N TYR A 211 -17.11 -13.81 2.17
CA TYR A 211 -18.43 -14.40 1.98
C TYR A 211 -19.33 -13.45 1.16
N ASN A 212 -19.46 -13.74 -0.14
CA ASN A 212 -20.29 -12.94 -1.05
C ASN A 212 -21.64 -13.60 -1.37
N LYS A 213 -22.72 -12.87 -1.08
CA LYS A 213 -23.96 -12.90 -1.87
C LYS A 213 -23.76 -11.92 -3.03
N LEU A 214 -24.17 -12.25 -4.25
CA LEU A 214 -23.78 -11.52 -5.47
C LEU A 214 -24.10 -10.00 -5.46
N SER A 215 -25.11 -9.57 -4.68
CA SER A 215 -25.56 -8.18 -4.57
C SER A 215 -24.55 -7.18 -3.98
N CYS A 216 -23.39 -7.63 -3.47
CA CYS A 216 -22.45 -6.76 -2.76
C CYS A 216 -21.48 -5.99 -3.67
N MET A 217 -21.17 -6.48 -4.88
CA MET A 217 -20.10 -5.92 -5.72
C MET A 217 -20.41 -4.53 -6.29
N SER A 218 -21.69 -4.15 -6.40
CA SER A 218 -22.10 -2.80 -6.81
C SER A 218 -22.04 -1.77 -5.68
N ASN A 219 -21.95 -2.19 -4.41
CA ASN A 219 -22.08 -1.28 -3.27
C ASN A 219 -21.43 -1.81 -1.97
N SER A 220 -20.09 -1.89 -1.89
CA SER A 220 -19.40 -2.07 -0.58
C SER A 220 -17.91 -1.67 -0.55
N SER A 221 -17.64 -0.41 -0.23
CA SER A 221 -16.29 0.18 -0.07
C SER A 221 -15.46 -0.30 1.13
N LYS A 222 -16.01 -1.18 1.99
CA LYS A 222 -15.39 -1.57 3.27
C LYS A 222 -14.34 -2.68 3.14
N TRP A 223 -14.60 -3.72 2.35
CA TRP A 223 -13.70 -4.89 2.25
C TRP A 223 -12.64 -4.74 1.14
N LEU A 224 -12.87 -3.86 0.18
CA LEU A 224 -11.96 -3.62 -0.95
C LEU A 224 -10.55 -3.15 -0.54
N ARG A 225 -10.42 -2.51 0.63
CA ARG A 225 -9.13 -2.10 1.20
C ARG A 225 -8.23 -3.28 1.59
N TYR A 226 -8.79 -4.47 1.82
CA TYR A 226 -8.00 -5.67 2.09
C TYR A 226 -7.40 -6.27 0.80
N PHE A 227 -8.03 -6.04 -0.36
CA PHE A 227 -7.61 -6.59 -1.66
C PHE A 227 -6.49 -5.79 -2.35
N ILE A 228 -6.22 -4.57 -1.88
CA ILE A 228 -5.10 -3.76 -2.38
C ILE A 228 -3.79 -4.46 -1.99
N ASP A 229 -2.89 -4.60 -2.95
CA ASP A 229 -1.58 -5.28 -2.83
C ASP A 229 -1.63 -6.77 -2.45
N ALA A 230 -2.76 -7.45 -2.70
CA ALA A 230 -2.87 -8.90 -2.57
C ALA A 230 -1.90 -9.62 -3.56
N PRO A 231 -0.92 -10.44 -3.08
CA PRO A 231 0.01 -11.13 -3.97
C PRO A 231 -0.66 -12.26 -4.76
N ALA A 232 -1.71 -12.89 -4.20
CA ALA A 232 -2.45 -13.97 -4.84
C ALA A 232 -3.95 -13.96 -4.51
N VAL A 233 -4.73 -14.39 -5.48
CA VAL A 233 -6.17 -14.68 -5.35
C VAL A 233 -6.41 -16.12 -5.79
N ILE A 234 -7.05 -16.92 -4.94
CA ILE A 234 -7.48 -18.28 -5.23
C ILE A 234 -8.96 -18.19 -5.62
N PHE A 235 -9.28 -18.35 -6.90
CA PHE A 235 -10.65 -18.43 -7.38
C PHE A 235 -11.06 -19.90 -7.53
N ILE A 236 -12.15 -20.29 -6.88
CA ILE A 236 -12.63 -21.66 -6.85
C ILE A 236 -13.95 -21.75 -7.61
N ALA A 237 -13.93 -22.49 -8.72
CA ALA A 237 -15.10 -22.84 -9.50
C ALA A 237 -15.43 -24.32 -9.28
N ASP A 238 -16.71 -24.67 -9.29
CA ASP A 238 -17.18 -26.04 -9.23
C ASP A 238 -17.20 -26.63 -10.65
N LEU A 239 -16.52 -27.74 -10.92
CA LEU A 239 -16.65 -28.43 -12.20
C LEU A 239 -17.97 -29.18 -12.34
N SER A 240 -18.55 -29.65 -11.23
CA SER A 240 -19.67 -30.59 -11.20
C SER A 240 -21.05 -29.94 -11.36
N CYS A 241 -21.11 -28.60 -11.46
CA CYS A 241 -22.33 -27.82 -11.63
C CYS A 241 -22.71 -27.51 -13.09
N TYR A 242 -21.99 -28.05 -14.08
CA TYR A 242 -22.20 -27.77 -15.51
C TYR A 242 -23.60 -28.13 -16.06
N ASP A 243 -24.31 -29.02 -15.36
CA ASP A 243 -25.65 -29.53 -15.68
C ASP A 243 -26.71 -29.13 -14.64
N GLN A 244 -26.32 -28.30 -13.66
CA GLN A 244 -27.24 -27.76 -12.66
C GLN A 244 -27.89 -26.50 -13.22
N VAL A 245 -29.22 -26.49 -13.31
CA VAL A 245 -29.99 -25.29 -13.68
C VAL A 245 -31.13 -25.15 -12.69
N ASP A 246 -31.20 -24.02 -12.01
CA ASP A 246 -32.37 -23.64 -11.22
C ASP A 246 -33.38 -22.97 -12.15
N HIS A 247 -34.34 -23.78 -12.61
CA HIS A 247 -35.43 -23.34 -13.49
C HIS A 247 -36.45 -22.41 -12.81
N GLU A 248 -36.49 -22.31 -11.48
CA GLU A 248 -37.38 -21.39 -10.78
C GLU A 248 -36.79 -19.97 -10.71
N ASN A 249 -35.46 -19.84 -10.68
CA ASN A 249 -34.75 -18.57 -10.54
C ASN A 249 -33.92 -18.15 -11.77
N GLU A 250 -34.05 -18.85 -12.91
CA GLU A 250 -33.24 -18.67 -14.14
C GLU A 250 -31.71 -18.68 -13.87
N TYR A 251 -31.26 -19.50 -12.92
CA TYR A 251 -29.89 -19.44 -12.39
C TYR A 251 -29.07 -20.67 -12.81
N ASP A 252 -28.05 -20.41 -13.63
CA ASP A 252 -27.00 -21.35 -14.05
C ASP A 252 -25.73 -21.09 -13.21
N PRO A 253 -25.35 -22.00 -12.28
CA PRO A 253 -24.19 -21.81 -11.42
C PRO A 253 -22.85 -21.81 -12.17
N MET A 254 -22.76 -22.46 -13.34
CA MET A 254 -21.54 -22.47 -14.13
C MET A 254 -21.35 -21.13 -14.84
N GLN A 255 -22.39 -20.62 -15.51
CA GLN A 255 -22.35 -19.31 -16.19
C GLN A 255 -22.16 -18.16 -15.21
N GLU A 256 -22.77 -18.20 -14.03
CA GLU A 256 -22.55 -17.23 -12.97
C GLU A 256 -21.13 -17.29 -12.39
N SER A 257 -20.54 -18.47 -12.26
CA SER A 257 -19.14 -18.63 -11.85
C SER A 257 -18.18 -18.02 -12.87
N ILE A 258 -18.46 -18.26 -14.15
CA ILE A 258 -17.77 -17.70 -15.32
C ILE A 258 -17.91 -16.15 -15.35
N ALA A 259 -19.10 -15.61 -15.10
CA ALA A 259 -19.35 -14.17 -15.04
C ALA A 259 -18.70 -13.48 -13.82
N TYR A 260 -18.65 -14.16 -12.67
CA TYR A 260 -17.92 -13.68 -11.50
C TYR A 260 -16.40 -13.66 -11.77
N PHE A 261 -15.86 -14.70 -12.42
CA PHE A 261 -14.45 -14.75 -12.82
C PHE A 261 -14.09 -13.63 -13.80
N ARG A 262 -14.98 -13.30 -14.76
CA ARG A 262 -14.84 -12.12 -15.64
C ARG A 262 -14.64 -10.84 -14.85
N SER A 263 -15.56 -10.60 -13.92
CA SER A 263 -15.56 -9.40 -13.06
C SER A 263 -14.29 -9.29 -12.22
N LEU A 264 -13.74 -10.43 -11.78
CA LEU A 264 -12.46 -10.51 -11.08
C LEU A 264 -11.26 -10.16 -11.99
N CYS A 265 -11.20 -10.71 -13.21
CA CYS A 265 -10.11 -10.46 -14.16
C CYS A 265 -10.05 -9.00 -14.64
N HIS A 266 -11.18 -8.29 -14.62
CA HIS A 266 -11.30 -6.87 -14.97
C HIS A 266 -11.22 -5.91 -13.76
N ALA A 267 -11.01 -6.43 -12.54
CA ALA A 267 -10.95 -5.62 -11.33
C ALA A 267 -9.69 -4.75 -11.27
N ARG A 268 -9.86 -3.41 -11.27
CA ARG A 268 -8.76 -2.43 -11.31
C ARG A 268 -7.77 -2.48 -10.13
N TRP A 269 -8.11 -3.16 -9.03
CA TRP A 269 -7.22 -3.36 -7.88
C TRP A 269 -6.40 -4.66 -7.95
N LEU A 270 -6.65 -5.56 -8.91
CA LEU A 270 -5.87 -6.79 -9.12
C LEU A 270 -4.82 -6.65 -10.24
N THR A 271 -4.10 -5.53 -10.29
CA THR A 271 -3.11 -5.26 -11.35
C THR A 271 -1.90 -6.19 -11.30
N ASN A 272 -1.44 -6.58 -10.11
CA ASN A 272 -0.22 -7.37 -9.90
C ASN A 272 -0.46 -8.76 -9.27
N ALA A 273 -1.70 -9.10 -8.93
CA ALA A 273 -2.03 -10.35 -8.26
C ALA A 273 -1.90 -11.56 -9.19
N LYS A 274 -1.42 -12.69 -8.66
CA LYS A 274 -1.48 -13.99 -9.36
C LYS A 274 -2.83 -14.66 -9.07
N ILE A 275 -3.59 -14.99 -10.12
CA ILE A 275 -4.87 -15.69 -9.96
C ILE A 275 -4.66 -17.19 -10.12
N PHE A 276 -4.99 -17.95 -9.09
CA PHE A 276 -5.04 -19.41 -9.11
C PHE A 276 -6.48 -19.83 -9.39
N LEU A 277 -6.75 -20.35 -10.58
CA LEU A 277 -8.08 -20.81 -10.98
C LEU A 277 -8.20 -22.31 -10.62
N CYS A 278 -8.79 -22.59 -9.46
CA CYS A 278 -9.03 -23.94 -8.98
C CYS A 278 -10.36 -24.46 -9.51
N LEU A 279 -10.30 -25.31 -10.52
CA LEU A 279 -11.41 -26.08 -11.05
C LEU A 279 -11.62 -27.29 -10.13
N ASN A 280 -12.55 -27.13 -9.18
CA ASN A 280 -12.72 -27.99 -8.02
C ASN A 280 -13.79 -29.07 -8.23
N LYS A 281 -13.83 -30.05 -7.31
CA LYS A 281 -14.71 -31.24 -7.38
C LYS A 281 -14.46 -32.10 -8.64
N LYS A 282 -13.19 -32.18 -9.09
CA LYS A 282 -12.77 -32.95 -10.26
C LYS A 282 -13.16 -34.44 -10.18
N ASP A 283 -13.20 -34.98 -8.96
CA ASP A 283 -13.60 -36.34 -8.61
C ASP A 283 -15.09 -36.59 -8.90
N ILE A 284 -15.96 -35.68 -8.44
CA ILE A 284 -17.40 -35.72 -8.75
C ILE A 284 -17.62 -35.55 -10.24
N PHE A 285 -16.94 -34.58 -10.88
CA PHE A 285 -17.03 -34.34 -12.31
C PHE A 285 -16.60 -35.56 -13.15
N ALA A 286 -15.52 -36.24 -12.78
CA ALA A 286 -15.05 -37.47 -13.44
C ALA A 286 -16.07 -38.62 -13.35
N SER A 287 -16.81 -38.73 -12.24
CA SER A 287 -17.95 -39.65 -12.15
C SER A 287 -19.11 -39.19 -13.03
N LYS A 288 -19.47 -37.90 -12.96
CA LYS A 288 -20.68 -37.32 -13.58
C LYS A 288 -20.68 -37.35 -15.10
N ILE A 289 -19.54 -37.00 -15.72
CA ILE A 289 -19.40 -36.92 -17.19
C ILE A 289 -19.69 -38.27 -17.89
N THR A 290 -19.56 -39.39 -17.18
CA THR A 290 -19.85 -40.73 -17.73
C THR A 290 -21.34 -40.99 -18.02
N HIS A 291 -22.25 -40.17 -17.47
CA HIS A 291 -23.71 -40.35 -17.60
C HIS A 291 -24.50 -39.04 -17.79
N SER A 292 -23.87 -37.88 -17.64
CA SER A 292 -24.43 -36.56 -17.99
C SER A 292 -23.53 -35.93 -19.07
N SER A 293 -24.03 -35.81 -20.30
CA SER A 293 -23.22 -35.35 -21.44
C SER A 293 -23.09 -33.83 -21.43
N LEU A 294 -21.86 -33.32 -21.59
CA LEU A 294 -21.60 -31.87 -21.57
C LEU A 294 -22.26 -31.15 -22.75
N ARG A 295 -22.49 -31.86 -23.86
CA ARG A 295 -23.14 -31.36 -25.09
C ARG A 295 -24.59 -30.89 -24.86
N GLY A 296 -25.27 -31.42 -23.85
CA GLY A 296 -26.63 -31.01 -23.50
C GLY A 296 -26.71 -29.57 -22.93
N TYR A 297 -25.60 -29.08 -22.40
CA TYR A 297 -25.50 -27.81 -21.67
C TYR A 297 -24.60 -26.80 -22.38
N PHE A 298 -23.65 -27.28 -23.18
CA PHE A 298 -22.75 -26.48 -24.01
C PHE A 298 -22.89 -26.87 -25.49
N PRO A 299 -23.76 -26.20 -26.26
CA PRO A 299 -24.04 -26.57 -27.66
C PRO A 299 -22.83 -26.49 -28.59
N ASP A 300 -21.81 -25.71 -28.23
CA ASP A 300 -20.55 -25.55 -28.95
C ASP A 300 -19.45 -26.52 -28.46
N TYR A 301 -19.76 -27.46 -27.56
CA TYR A 301 -18.85 -28.53 -27.18
C TYR A 301 -18.88 -29.67 -28.21
N THR A 302 -17.76 -29.87 -28.92
CA THR A 302 -17.61 -30.92 -29.93
C THR A 302 -16.83 -32.15 -29.46
N GLY A 303 -16.26 -32.11 -28.24
CA GLY A 303 -15.47 -33.21 -27.67
C GLY A 303 -16.31 -34.43 -27.26
N ARG A 304 -15.65 -35.49 -26.81
CA ARG A 304 -16.25 -36.69 -26.23
C ARG A 304 -16.60 -36.45 -24.76
N ASP A 305 -17.52 -37.23 -24.19
CA ASP A 305 -17.83 -37.18 -22.76
C ASP A 305 -16.78 -37.92 -21.92
N GLU A 306 -15.51 -37.57 -22.15
CA GLU A 306 -14.33 -38.04 -21.43
C GLU A 306 -13.79 -36.91 -20.53
N TYR A 307 -13.39 -37.26 -19.30
CA TYR A 307 -12.98 -36.29 -18.27
C TYR A 307 -12.00 -35.22 -18.78
N ASN A 308 -10.94 -35.61 -19.51
CA ASN A 308 -9.92 -34.65 -19.97
C ASN A 308 -10.48 -33.65 -20.99
N GLU A 309 -11.15 -34.11 -22.05
CA GLU A 309 -11.71 -33.23 -23.09
C GLU A 309 -12.76 -32.27 -22.51
N ALA A 310 -13.62 -32.79 -21.62
CA ALA A 310 -14.68 -32.01 -20.99
C ALA A 310 -14.13 -30.98 -19.97
N ALA A 311 -13.12 -31.36 -19.18
CA ALA A 311 -12.49 -30.48 -18.21
C ALA A 311 -11.63 -29.40 -18.87
N GLU A 312 -10.89 -29.73 -19.94
CA GLU A 312 -10.14 -28.76 -20.76
C GLU A 312 -11.08 -27.76 -21.46
N TYR A 313 -12.23 -28.23 -21.94
CA TYR A 313 -13.23 -27.35 -22.53
C TYR A 313 -13.80 -26.35 -21.51
N ILE A 314 -14.19 -26.81 -20.31
CA ILE A 314 -14.67 -25.90 -19.25
C ILE A 314 -13.57 -24.91 -18.86
N LEU A 315 -12.32 -25.37 -18.71
CA LEU A 315 -11.16 -24.49 -18.51
C LEU A 315 -11.03 -23.44 -19.61
N SER A 316 -11.23 -23.82 -20.88
CA SER A 316 -11.16 -22.88 -22.00
C SER A 316 -12.16 -21.74 -21.88
N LYS A 317 -13.37 -21.98 -21.34
CA LYS A 317 -14.39 -20.94 -21.12
C LYS A 317 -13.94 -19.89 -20.10
N PHE A 318 -13.34 -20.32 -18.99
CA PHE A 318 -12.77 -19.38 -18.02
C PHE A 318 -11.60 -18.59 -18.60
N LEU A 319 -10.72 -19.22 -19.40
CA LEU A 319 -9.55 -18.55 -19.98
C LEU A 319 -9.89 -17.60 -21.13
N GLN A 320 -10.84 -17.93 -22.00
CA GLN A 320 -11.28 -17.09 -23.15
C GLN A 320 -11.80 -15.71 -22.71
N ILE A 321 -12.31 -15.60 -21.50
CA ILE A 321 -12.89 -14.38 -20.94
C ILE A 321 -11.83 -13.40 -20.42
N ASN A 322 -10.60 -13.88 -20.18
CA ASN A 322 -9.51 -12.99 -19.78
C ASN A 322 -8.98 -12.18 -20.96
N THR A 323 -9.55 -10.99 -21.17
CA THR A 323 -9.01 -10.01 -22.12
C THR A 323 -7.79 -9.25 -21.58
N ASN A 324 -7.44 -9.42 -20.29
CA ASN A 324 -6.32 -8.75 -19.65
C ASN A 324 -5.01 -9.56 -19.81
N ARG A 325 -4.25 -9.23 -20.85
CA ARG A 325 -2.97 -9.90 -21.18
C ARG A 325 -1.87 -9.74 -20.11
N HIS A 326 -2.02 -8.85 -19.13
CA HIS A 326 -1.06 -8.67 -18.04
C HIS A 326 -1.37 -9.53 -16.81
N LEU A 327 -2.59 -10.03 -16.69
CA LEU A 327 -3.03 -10.83 -15.54
C LEU A 327 -2.66 -12.30 -15.73
N SER A 328 -1.79 -12.81 -14.86
CA SER A 328 -1.36 -14.22 -14.89
C SER A 328 -2.40 -15.11 -14.21
N ILE A 329 -2.99 -16.03 -14.98
CA ILE A 329 -3.91 -17.07 -14.50
C ILE A 329 -3.15 -18.40 -14.47
N HIS A 330 -3.22 -19.09 -13.34
CA HIS A 330 -2.61 -20.39 -13.09
C HIS A 330 -3.74 -21.40 -12.82
N PRO A 331 -4.20 -22.13 -13.85
CA PRO A 331 -5.28 -23.09 -13.69
C PRO A 331 -4.80 -24.36 -12.98
N LEU A 332 -5.68 -24.94 -12.16
CA LEU A 332 -5.43 -26.19 -11.45
C LEU A 332 -6.73 -27.00 -11.30
N PHE A 333 -6.66 -28.30 -11.60
CA PHE A 333 -7.74 -29.24 -11.32
C PHE A 333 -7.62 -29.79 -9.89
N THR A 334 -8.50 -29.34 -8.99
CA THR A 334 -8.45 -29.68 -7.56
C THR A 334 -9.59 -30.61 -7.14
N SER A 335 -9.36 -31.35 -6.07
CA SER A 335 -10.43 -31.78 -5.17
C SER A 335 -10.11 -31.26 -3.78
N ALA A 336 -10.97 -30.42 -3.21
CA ALA A 336 -10.75 -29.80 -1.90
C ALA A 336 -10.78 -30.81 -0.74
N ILE A 337 -11.24 -32.04 -0.98
CA ILE A 337 -11.25 -33.16 -0.02
C ILE A 337 -10.05 -34.12 -0.19
N ASP A 338 -9.25 -33.97 -1.25
CA ASP A 338 -8.04 -34.76 -1.49
C ASP A 338 -6.80 -34.04 -0.95
N THR A 339 -6.14 -34.67 0.02
CA THR A 339 -4.98 -34.11 0.72
C THR A 339 -3.82 -33.84 -0.24
N GLU A 340 -3.61 -34.67 -1.26
CA GLU A 340 -2.52 -34.47 -2.23
C GLU A 340 -2.84 -33.33 -3.19
N SER A 341 -4.09 -33.18 -3.67
CA SER A 341 -4.53 -32.00 -4.42
C SER A 341 -4.37 -30.70 -3.63
N VAL A 342 -4.68 -30.70 -2.32
CA VAL A 342 -4.53 -29.51 -1.47
C VAL A 342 -3.07 -29.20 -1.16
N ARG A 343 -2.23 -30.22 -0.88
CA ARG A 343 -0.77 -30.06 -0.75
C ARG A 343 -0.16 -29.54 -2.05
N PHE A 344 -0.57 -30.08 -3.20
CA PHE A 344 -0.10 -29.62 -4.50
C PHE A 344 -0.50 -28.17 -4.77
N LEU A 345 -1.74 -27.77 -4.48
CA LEU A 345 -2.14 -26.35 -4.56
C LEU A 345 -1.29 -25.47 -3.64
N ALA A 346 -1.06 -25.90 -2.39
CA ALA A 346 -0.27 -25.13 -1.43
C ALA A 346 1.21 -25.00 -1.87
N ILE A 347 1.81 -26.07 -2.39
CA ILE A 347 3.17 -26.09 -2.95
C ILE A 347 3.24 -25.26 -4.23
N LEU A 348 2.28 -25.39 -5.14
CA LEU A 348 2.22 -24.64 -6.40
C LEU A 348 2.01 -23.15 -6.14
N LEU A 349 1.17 -22.80 -5.16
CA LEU A 349 0.95 -21.42 -4.74
C LEU A 349 2.21 -20.84 -4.10
N LEU A 350 2.87 -21.59 -3.21
CA LEU A 350 4.17 -21.20 -2.67
C LEU A 350 5.21 -21.04 -3.78
N ALA A 351 5.32 -22.01 -4.69
CA ALA A 351 6.30 -22.02 -5.77
C ALA A 351 6.06 -20.90 -6.80
N ILE A 352 4.82 -20.64 -7.21
CA ILE A 352 4.50 -19.56 -8.16
C ILE A 352 4.63 -18.19 -7.50
N ILE A 353 4.30 -18.06 -6.22
CA ILE A 353 4.58 -16.82 -5.49
C ILE A 353 6.09 -16.64 -5.36
N LEU A 354 6.87 -17.65 -4.96
CA LEU A 354 8.34 -17.61 -4.90
C LEU A 354 9.00 -17.40 -6.27
N LEU A 355 8.46 -17.95 -7.36
CA LEU A 355 8.93 -17.73 -8.72
C LEU A 355 8.52 -16.37 -9.27
N ALA A 356 7.38 -15.80 -8.86
CA ALA A 356 7.07 -14.40 -9.15
C ALA A 356 8.05 -13.48 -8.40
N ILE A 357 8.34 -13.81 -7.14
CA ILE A 357 9.36 -13.15 -6.30
C ILE A 357 10.76 -13.21 -6.95
N ASP A 358 11.15 -14.37 -7.51
CA ASP A 358 12.46 -14.58 -8.10
C ASP A 358 12.56 -14.12 -9.57
N ALA A 359 11.47 -14.15 -10.35
CA ALA A 359 11.42 -13.53 -11.68
C ALA A 359 11.46 -11.99 -11.60
N ILE A 360 10.89 -11.41 -10.54
CA ILE A 360 11.10 -10.00 -10.15
C ILE A 360 12.58 -9.73 -9.81
N ASN A 361 13.34 -10.73 -9.37
CA ASN A 361 14.77 -10.59 -9.09
C ASN A 361 15.66 -10.83 -10.32
N GLY A 362 15.36 -11.82 -11.16
CA GLY A 362 16.15 -12.18 -12.34
C GLY A 362 16.01 -11.21 -13.52
N SER A 363 14.88 -10.51 -13.64
CA SER A 363 14.61 -9.58 -14.76
C SER A 363 15.23 -8.19 -14.58
N LYS A 364 15.94 -7.93 -13.47
CA LYS A 364 16.47 -6.61 -13.09
C LYS A 364 17.60 -6.05 -13.97
N HIS A 365 18.04 -6.77 -15.02
CA HIS A 365 19.07 -6.28 -15.94
C HIS A 365 18.57 -5.25 -16.96
N HIS A 366 17.26 -5.14 -17.22
CA HIS A 366 16.69 -4.05 -18.04
C HIS A 366 15.36 -3.51 -17.46
N ALA A 367 15.40 -2.26 -16.98
CA ALA A 367 14.25 -1.37 -16.72
C ALA A 367 13.24 -1.67 -15.57
N SER A 368 13.69 -1.41 -14.32
CA SER A 368 12.97 -0.76 -13.19
C SER A 368 11.50 -0.33 -13.42
N GLN A 369 10.50 -0.59 -12.58
CA GLN A 369 10.43 -0.96 -11.14
C GLN A 369 9.60 -2.26 -10.98
N THR A 370 9.36 -2.90 -9.82
CA THR A 370 9.54 -2.52 -8.39
C THR A 370 10.16 -3.69 -7.60
N ILE A 371 10.76 -3.41 -6.45
CA ILE A 371 11.80 -4.28 -5.87
C ILE A 371 11.28 -5.08 -4.67
N LYS A 372 11.27 -6.41 -4.81
CA LYS A 372 11.55 -7.26 -3.65
C LYS A 372 13.02 -7.11 -3.31
N LEU A 373 13.26 -6.63 -2.09
CA LEU A 373 14.57 -6.26 -1.56
C LEU A 373 15.44 -7.51 -1.37
N SER A 374 16.63 -7.51 -1.97
CA SER A 374 17.66 -8.54 -1.79
C SER A 374 18.25 -8.52 -0.38
N LYS A 375 19.15 -9.46 -0.03
CA LYS A 375 19.91 -9.38 1.23
C LYS A 375 20.68 -8.06 1.38
N GLN A 376 21.17 -7.50 0.26
CA GLN A 376 21.86 -6.21 0.23
C GLN A 376 20.87 -5.06 0.42
N ASP A 377 19.71 -5.10 -0.25
CA ASP A 377 18.70 -4.03 -0.10
C ASP A 377 18.04 -4.07 1.29
N HIS A 378 17.93 -5.23 1.93
CA HIS A 378 17.57 -5.35 3.35
C HIS A 378 18.61 -4.74 4.29
N ALA A 379 19.90 -4.83 3.96
CA ALA A 379 20.95 -4.19 4.73
C ALA A 379 20.93 -2.67 4.53
N ILE A 380 20.69 -2.20 3.29
CA ILE A 380 20.50 -0.78 2.97
C ILE A 380 19.28 -0.21 3.70
N GLU A 381 18.12 -0.88 3.66
CA GLU A 381 16.93 -0.47 4.44
C GLU A 381 17.25 -0.40 5.93
N PHE A 382 17.93 -1.41 6.49
CA PHE A 382 18.29 -1.43 7.92
C PHE A 382 19.22 -0.27 8.31
N MET A 383 20.25 0.01 7.50
CA MET A 383 21.16 1.14 7.75
C MET A 383 20.45 2.49 7.62
N ILE A 384 19.53 2.64 6.66
CA ILE A 384 18.72 3.87 6.52
C ILE A 384 17.78 4.02 7.73
N ASP A 385 17.11 2.95 8.15
CA ASP A 385 16.27 2.97 9.36
C ASP A 385 17.08 3.36 10.61
N GLU A 386 18.31 2.85 10.76
CA GLU A 386 19.19 3.21 11.88
C GLU A 386 19.58 4.70 11.86
N VAL A 387 19.97 5.24 10.70
CA VAL A 387 20.26 6.68 10.52
C VAL A 387 19.04 7.53 10.88
N ILE A 388 17.87 7.22 10.32
CA ILE A 388 16.65 8.01 10.53
C ILE A 388 16.15 7.90 11.97
N HIS A 389 16.08 6.70 12.56
CA HIS A 389 15.66 6.55 13.96
C HIS A 389 16.64 7.21 14.93
N THR A 390 17.94 7.16 14.66
CA THR A 390 18.95 7.85 15.48
C THR A 390 18.79 9.36 15.40
N ALA A 391 18.64 9.91 14.18
CA ALA A 391 18.39 11.34 13.97
C ALA A 391 17.10 11.80 14.66
N MET A 392 15.98 11.09 14.47
CA MET A 392 14.70 11.44 15.11
C MET A 392 14.80 11.46 16.64
N LYS A 393 15.43 10.43 17.23
CA LYS A 393 15.58 10.31 18.69
C LYS A 393 16.49 11.38 19.31
N THR A 394 17.60 11.69 18.63
CA THR A 394 18.62 12.63 19.11
C THR A 394 18.20 14.08 18.88
N GLN A 395 17.71 14.40 17.68
CA GLN A 395 17.36 15.76 17.24
C GLN A 395 15.89 16.13 17.55
N LYS A 396 15.10 15.21 18.12
CA LYS A 396 13.68 15.36 18.51
C LYS A 396 12.73 15.65 17.35
N ILE A 397 12.95 14.99 16.21
CA ILE A 397 12.12 15.14 15.01
C ILE A 397 10.83 14.32 15.17
N PRO A 398 9.62 14.93 15.10
CA PRO A 398 8.34 14.22 15.23
C PRO A 398 8.05 13.26 14.08
N GLY A 399 8.29 13.70 12.85
CA GLY A 399 7.96 12.97 11.63
C GLY A 399 8.94 13.25 10.49
N VAL A 400 9.18 12.22 9.69
CA VAL A 400 10.10 12.23 8.55
C VAL A 400 9.46 11.52 7.36
N ALA A 401 9.55 12.09 6.16
CA ALA A 401 9.34 11.37 4.90
C ALA A 401 10.62 11.39 4.08
N LEU A 402 11.11 10.22 3.70
CA LEU A 402 12.34 10.03 2.93
C LEU A 402 12.01 9.35 1.60
N GLY A 403 12.55 9.89 0.51
CA GLY A 403 12.59 9.29 -0.81
C GLY A 403 14.03 9.20 -1.31
N VAL A 404 14.36 8.09 -1.96
CA VAL A 404 15.58 7.90 -2.74
C VAL A 404 15.13 7.55 -4.15
N PHE A 405 15.50 8.40 -5.10
CA PHE A 405 15.11 8.30 -6.49
C PHE A 405 16.33 7.98 -7.35
N ARG A 406 16.08 7.33 -8.48
CA ARG A 406 17.02 7.24 -9.59
C ARG A 406 16.28 7.61 -10.86
N ARG A 407 16.60 8.76 -11.45
CA ARG A 407 16.01 9.29 -12.69
C ARG A 407 14.47 9.17 -12.73
N GLY A 408 13.80 9.83 -11.80
CA GLY A 408 12.32 9.85 -11.73
C GLY A 408 11.66 8.56 -11.24
N LYS A 409 12.45 7.58 -10.76
CA LYS A 409 11.94 6.32 -10.22
C LYS A 409 12.34 6.15 -8.76
N ILE A 410 11.36 5.91 -7.89
CA ILE A 410 11.62 5.54 -6.48
C ILE A 410 12.40 4.22 -6.45
N ILE A 411 13.58 4.24 -5.80
CA ILE A 411 14.37 3.04 -5.48
C ILE A 411 14.29 2.69 -3.98
N PHE A 412 14.04 3.68 -3.12
CA PHE A 412 13.63 3.49 -1.72
C PHE A 412 12.71 4.64 -1.31
N SER A 413 11.71 4.38 -0.47
CA SER A 413 10.90 5.44 0.14
C SER A 413 10.27 4.95 1.43
N LYS A 414 10.32 5.76 2.49
CA LYS A 414 9.78 5.38 3.79
C LYS A 414 9.37 6.61 4.60
N ALA A 415 8.34 6.43 5.42
CA ALA A 415 7.80 7.44 6.31
C ALA A 415 7.94 6.98 7.76
N TYR A 416 8.23 7.91 8.66
CA TYR A 416 8.55 7.64 10.06
C TYR A 416 7.87 8.67 10.97
N GLY A 417 7.38 8.24 12.13
CA GLY A 417 6.80 9.13 13.13
C GLY A 417 5.49 9.79 12.71
N TYR A 418 5.25 11.01 13.20
CA TYR A 418 3.94 11.67 13.16
C TYR A 418 3.95 12.96 12.34
N SER A 419 2.99 13.08 11.41
CA SER A 419 2.71 14.34 10.68
C SER A 419 1.90 15.32 11.52
N ASN A 420 1.21 14.83 12.55
CA ASN A 420 0.57 15.65 13.59
C ASN A 420 0.67 14.92 14.94
N LEU A 421 1.24 15.58 15.94
CA LEU A 421 1.48 15.07 17.29
C LEU A 421 0.21 15.08 18.15
N GLU A 422 -0.64 16.09 18.02
CA GLU A 422 -1.86 16.27 18.84
C GLU A 422 -2.91 15.18 18.60
N HIS A 423 -2.86 14.52 17.44
CA HIS A 423 -3.76 13.46 17.00
C HIS A 423 -3.03 12.16 16.64
N GLU A 424 -1.73 12.07 16.93
CA GLU A 424 -0.87 10.91 16.63
C GLU A 424 -1.00 10.41 15.17
N VAL A 425 -1.18 11.33 14.21
CA VAL A 425 -1.37 10.98 12.79
C VAL A 425 -0.01 10.58 12.20
N PRO A 426 0.16 9.35 11.70
CA PRO A 426 1.44 8.91 11.15
C PRO A 426 1.77 9.63 9.84
N VAL A 427 3.06 9.92 9.63
CA VAL A 427 3.55 10.37 8.32
C VAL A 427 3.31 9.29 7.28
N LYS A 428 2.98 9.71 6.06
CA LYS A 428 2.87 8.87 4.87
C LYS A 428 3.65 9.51 3.71
N LEU A 429 3.83 8.79 2.61
CA LEU A 429 4.49 9.34 1.42
C LEU A 429 3.64 10.42 0.73
N GLU A 430 2.32 10.39 0.96
CA GLU A 430 1.34 11.40 0.53
C GLU A 430 1.22 12.60 1.48
N THR A 431 1.95 12.62 2.60
CA THR A 431 1.91 13.74 3.57
C THR A 431 2.48 15.00 2.93
N MET A 432 1.72 16.10 3.02
CA MET A 432 2.10 17.40 2.47
C MET A 432 2.92 18.19 3.50
N PHE A 433 4.18 18.45 3.16
CA PHE A 433 5.14 19.23 3.95
C PHE A 433 5.46 20.55 3.25
N GLN A 434 5.79 21.60 4.02
CA GLN A 434 6.29 22.84 3.43
C GLN A 434 7.73 22.63 2.91
N SER A 435 8.03 23.06 1.69
CA SER A 435 9.34 22.88 1.06
C SER A 435 10.43 23.76 1.65
N GLY A 436 10.07 24.95 2.14
CA GLY A 436 11.01 26.03 2.37
C GLY A 436 11.88 26.29 1.14
N SER A 437 13.12 26.73 1.34
CA SER A 437 13.99 27.20 0.25
C SER A 437 14.34 26.20 -0.86
N VAL A 438 14.06 24.89 -0.73
CA VAL A 438 14.07 23.97 -1.89
C VAL A 438 13.14 24.45 -3.01
N GLY A 439 12.05 25.15 -2.66
CA GLY A 439 11.13 25.75 -3.61
C GLY A 439 11.78 26.79 -4.56
N LYS A 440 12.94 27.37 -4.21
CA LYS A 440 13.69 28.29 -5.08
C LYS A 440 14.04 27.68 -6.43
N GLN A 441 14.24 26.37 -6.49
CA GLN A 441 14.55 25.64 -7.72
C GLN A 441 13.43 25.77 -8.77
N PHE A 442 12.18 25.88 -8.33
CA PHE A 442 11.02 26.09 -9.19
C PHE A 442 10.96 27.53 -9.71
N THR A 443 11.34 28.52 -8.88
CA THR A 443 11.52 29.92 -9.29
C THR A 443 12.61 30.04 -10.36
N SER A 444 13.78 29.43 -10.13
CA SER A 444 14.88 29.41 -11.09
C SER A 444 14.47 28.77 -12.41
N MET A 445 13.81 27.61 -12.34
CA MET A 445 13.27 26.92 -13.51
C MET A 445 12.29 27.81 -14.29
N ALA A 446 11.37 28.49 -13.62
CA ALA A 446 10.45 29.43 -14.27
C ALA A 446 11.17 30.58 -15.00
N ILE A 447 12.24 31.13 -14.41
CA ILE A 447 13.08 32.15 -15.06
C ILE A 447 13.83 31.57 -16.28
N MET A 448 14.35 30.35 -16.19
CA MET A 448 15.00 29.68 -17.32
C MET A 448 14.01 29.33 -18.45
N MET A 449 12.77 28.97 -18.13
CA MET A 449 11.71 28.80 -19.13
C MET A 449 11.39 30.12 -19.84
N LEU A 450 11.38 31.25 -19.13
CA LEU A 450 11.20 32.57 -19.74
C LEU A 450 12.42 32.99 -20.59
N LEU A 451 13.64 32.60 -20.21
CA LEU A 451 14.85 32.76 -21.03
C LEU A 451 14.77 31.95 -22.34
N GLU A 452 14.36 30.67 -22.27
CA GLU A 452 14.20 29.82 -23.47
C GLU A 452 13.14 30.38 -24.44
N HIS A 453 12.04 30.90 -23.90
CA HIS A 453 10.99 31.58 -24.68
C HIS A 453 11.37 33.01 -25.13
N GLY A 454 12.62 33.45 -24.92
CA GLY A 454 13.12 34.76 -25.35
C GLY A 454 12.44 35.96 -24.66
N LYS A 455 11.79 35.74 -23.50
CA LYS A 455 11.07 36.79 -22.76
C LYS A 455 11.98 37.66 -21.89
N LEU A 456 13.17 37.15 -21.55
CA LEU A 456 14.20 37.85 -20.78
C LEU A 456 15.59 37.35 -21.19
N GLN A 457 16.63 38.07 -20.76
CA GLN A 457 18.02 37.60 -20.77
C GLN A 457 18.57 37.63 -19.34
N LEU A 458 19.44 36.68 -18.97
CA LEU A 458 19.97 36.59 -17.59
C LEU A 458 20.72 37.86 -17.17
N ASP A 459 21.39 38.52 -18.11
CA ASP A 459 22.18 39.74 -17.88
C ASP A 459 21.37 41.04 -18.08
N ASP A 460 20.05 40.95 -18.30
CA ASP A 460 19.17 42.11 -18.27
C ASP A 460 19.22 42.80 -16.90
N LYS A 461 19.33 44.13 -16.90
CA LYS A 461 19.21 44.94 -15.68
C LYS A 461 17.78 44.93 -15.16
N ILE A 462 17.59 44.74 -13.85
CA ILE A 462 16.23 44.59 -13.29
C ILE A 462 15.36 45.85 -13.50
N ARG A 463 15.96 47.05 -13.57
CA ARG A 463 15.24 48.31 -13.87
C ARG A 463 14.62 48.37 -15.27
N LYS A 464 14.97 47.44 -16.17
CA LYS A 464 14.27 47.18 -17.45
C LYS A 464 12.82 46.74 -17.25
N TYR A 465 12.54 46.02 -16.16
CA TYR A 465 11.21 45.50 -15.79
C TYR A 465 10.61 46.25 -14.58
N PHE A 466 11.48 46.86 -13.76
CA PHE A 466 11.14 47.62 -12.56
C PHE A 466 11.56 49.09 -12.73
N HIS A 467 10.80 49.85 -13.53
CA HIS A 467 11.12 51.26 -13.79
C HIS A 467 11.09 52.14 -12.53
N ASP A 468 10.25 51.77 -11.56
CA ASP A 468 10.10 52.42 -10.26
C ASP A 468 11.10 51.94 -9.18
N ALA A 469 12.04 51.05 -9.54
CA ALA A 469 13.08 50.59 -8.62
C ALA A 469 14.19 51.63 -8.40
N PRO A 470 14.83 51.63 -7.20
CA PRO A 470 15.90 52.55 -6.82
C PRO A 470 17.05 52.66 -7.84
N ILE A 471 17.71 53.81 -7.87
CA ILE A 471 18.81 54.10 -8.82
C ILE A 471 20.02 53.17 -8.57
N GLU A 472 20.23 52.79 -7.31
CA GLU A 472 21.24 51.85 -6.81
C GLU A 472 21.10 50.47 -7.45
N TRP A 473 19.88 50.07 -7.82
CA TRP A 473 19.60 48.77 -8.44
C TRP A 473 19.95 48.72 -9.93
N SER A 474 20.43 49.81 -10.54
CA SER A 474 20.71 49.89 -11.99
C SER A 474 21.73 48.86 -12.49
N ASN A 475 22.62 48.38 -11.62
CA ASN A 475 23.61 47.37 -11.97
C ASN A 475 23.16 45.93 -11.71
N ILE A 476 22.10 45.69 -10.92
CA ILE A 476 21.59 44.36 -10.61
C ILE A 476 21.02 43.71 -11.88
N THR A 477 21.50 42.51 -12.18
CA THR A 477 20.98 41.64 -13.26
C THR A 477 20.01 40.58 -12.72
N ILE A 478 19.23 39.95 -13.60
CA ILE A 478 18.42 38.76 -13.25
C ILE A 478 19.32 37.63 -12.72
N ARG A 479 20.49 37.44 -13.34
CA ARG A 479 21.55 36.53 -12.88
C ARG A 479 21.92 36.78 -11.43
N ASN A 480 22.17 38.03 -11.03
CA ASN A 480 22.56 38.36 -9.65
C ASN A 480 21.48 38.01 -8.62
N LEU A 481 20.20 38.02 -9.00
CA LEU A 481 19.11 37.57 -8.12
C LEU A 481 19.12 36.04 -7.97
N LEU A 482 19.30 35.30 -9.07
CA LEU A 482 19.39 33.83 -9.06
C LEU A 482 20.61 33.31 -8.30
N THR A 483 21.74 34.02 -8.35
CA THR A 483 23.03 33.64 -7.75
C THR A 483 23.26 34.17 -6.33
N HIS A 484 22.31 34.90 -5.73
CA HIS A 484 22.49 35.59 -4.44
C HIS A 484 23.71 36.54 -4.40
N THR A 485 23.91 37.33 -5.46
CA THR A 485 24.97 38.35 -5.53
C THR A 485 24.42 39.74 -5.84
N SER A 486 23.16 40.02 -5.50
CA SER A 486 22.49 41.27 -5.85
C SER A 486 22.81 42.44 -4.90
N GLY A 487 23.40 42.17 -3.73
CA GLY A 487 23.52 43.15 -2.65
C GLY A 487 22.27 43.24 -1.75
N MET A 488 21.17 42.56 -2.10
CA MET A 488 19.95 42.55 -1.29
C MET A 488 20.12 41.66 -0.05
N VAL A 489 19.62 42.11 1.10
CA VAL A 489 19.54 41.28 2.32
C VAL A 489 18.54 40.13 2.15
N SER A 490 18.52 39.16 3.08
CA SER A 490 17.54 38.08 3.03
C SER A 490 16.13 38.55 3.41
N TYR A 491 16.00 39.15 4.59
CA TYR A 491 14.85 39.88 5.08
C TYR A 491 15.34 41.11 5.84
N SER A 492 14.55 42.18 5.90
CA SER A 492 14.89 43.33 6.76
C SER A 492 14.77 42.94 8.24
N PRO A 493 15.68 43.38 9.13
CA PRO A 493 15.58 43.13 10.57
C PRO A 493 14.27 43.62 11.20
N ASP A 494 13.70 44.70 10.65
CA ASP A 494 12.47 45.32 11.14
C ASP A 494 11.18 44.64 10.62
N LEU A 495 11.32 43.56 9.83
CA LEU A 495 10.20 42.90 9.16
C LEU A 495 9.43 41.99 10.11
N ASN A 496 8.29 42.48 10.61
CA ASN A 496 7.40 41.72 11.48
C ASN A 496 6.66 40.62 10.69
N LEU A 497 7.09 39.35 10.85
CA LEU A 497 6.45 38.19 10.22
C LEU A 497 4.97 37.99 10.58
N GLN A 498 4.47 38.61 11.66
CA GLN A 498 3.08 38.56 12.11
C GLN A 498 2.25 39.79 11.69
N GLN A 499 2.78 40.67 10.83
CA GLN A 499 2.02 41.78 10.27
C GLN A 499 1.45 41.42 8.89
N ALA A 500 0.20 41.80 8.63
CA ALA A 500 -0.38 41.70 7.30
C ALA A 500 0.29 42.71 6.35
N TYR A 501 0.71 42.22 5.17
CA TYR A 501 1.26 43.04 4.09
C TYR A 501 0.57 42.67 2.78
N THR A 502 0.34 43.65 1.90
CA THR A 502 0.03 43.42 0.49
C THR A 502 1.31 43.13 -0.30
N GLU A 503 1.19 42.70 -1.56
CA GLU A 503 2.36 42.58 -2.46
C GLU A 503 3.05 43.94 -2.67
N ASP A 504 2.29 45.03 -2.74
CA ASP A 504 2.83 46.40 -2.88
C ASP A 504 3.55 46.86 -1.62
N ASP A 505 3.02 46.61 -0.42
CA ASP A 505 3.72 46.88 0.84
C ASP A 505 5.05 46.13 0.88
N PHE A 506 5.03 44.85 0.52
CA PHE A 506 6.22 44.02 0.52
C PHE A 506 7.26 44.49 -0.50
N TYR A 507 6.83 44.85 -1.71
CA TYR A 507 7.71 45.41 -2.72
C TYR A 507 8.28 46.77 -2.30
N ASN A 508 7.49 47.62 -1.65
CA ASN A 508 7.95 48.90 -1.11
C ASN A 508 8.98 48.72 0.03
N ILE A 509 8.82 47.71 0.90
CA ILE A 509 9.82 47.35 1.92
C ILE A 509 11.13 46.88 1.27
N ILE A 510 11.08 46.07 0.21
CA ILE A 510 12.29 45.66 -0.51
C ILE A 510 12.96 46.89 -1.15
N LYS A 511 12.19 47.78 -1.80
CA LYS A 511 12.71 49.03 -2.40
C LYS A 511 13.34 49.98 -1.38
N SER A 512 12.81 50.07 -0.15
CA SER A 512 13.36 50.94 0.89
C SER A 512 14.54 50.32 1.66
N THR A 513 14.81 49.02 1.47
CA THR A 513 15.93 48.34 2.12
C THR A 513 17.23 48.56 1.32
N PRO A 514 18.29 49.16 1.90
CA PRO A 514 19.55 49.40 1.20
C PRO A 514 20.25 48.12 0.75
N LEU A 515 21.06 48.23 -0.31
CA LEU A 515 22.01 47.17 -0.67
C LEU A 515 23.18 47.17 0.32
N VAL A 516 23.57 45.99 0.81
CA VAL A 516 24.67 45.80 1.76
C VAL A 516 26.05 45.65 1.08
N TYR A 517 26.08 45.47 -0.24
CA TYR A 517 27.30 45.42 -1.07
C TYR A 517 26.93 45.64 -2.55
N GLN A 518 27.93 45.86 -3.41
CA GLN A 518 27.68 46.11 -4.85
C GLN A 518 27.32 44.81 -5.60
N PRO A 519 26.47 44.86 -6.65
CA PRO A 519 26.08 43.65 -7.38
C PRO A 519 27.29 42.90 -7.98
N GLY A 520 27.37 41.60 -7.71
CA GLY A 520 28.48 40.72 -8.11
C GLY A 520 29.72 40.78 -7.22
N GLN A 521 29.75 41.61 -6.17
CA GLN A 521 30.92 41.76 -5.29
C GLN A 521 31.15 40.53 -4.38
N GLN A 522 30.09 39.92 -3.87
CA GLN A 522 30.15 38.73 -3.03
C GLN A 522 28.86 37.93 -3.13
N PHE A 523 28.90 36.67 -2.66
CA PHE A 523 27.73 35.85 -2.40
C PHE A 523 27.16 36.18 -1.00
N SER A 524 25.86 36.48 -0.92
CA SER A 524 25.16 36.51 0.36
C SER A 524 23.68 36.17 0.14
N TYR A 525 23.24 35.07 0.76
CA TYR A 525 21.95 34.45 0.52
C TYR A 525 20.77 35.40 0.77
N SER A 526 19.92 35.58 -0.24
CA SER A 526 18.83 36.57 -0.22
C SER A 526 17.47 35.96 -0.58
N ASN A 527 16.53 35.95 0.37
CA ASN A 527 15.12 35.68 0.06
C ASN A 527 14.51 36.82 -0.77
N PHE A 528 14.72 38.10 -0.40
CA PHE A 528 14.28 39.25 -1.20
C PHE A 528 14.71 39.19 -2.68
N GLY A 529 15.92 38.70 -2.99
CA GLY A 529 16.37 38.48 -4.36
C GLY A 529 15.47 37.52 -5.13
N TYR A 530 15.04 36.42 -4.50
CA TYR A 530 14.10 35.47 -5.09
C TYR A 530 12.65 35.98 -5.11
N VAL A 531 12.23 36.78 -4.13
CA VAL A 531 10.94 37.49 -4.18
C VAL A 531 10.85 38.41 -5.40
N MET A 532 11.92 39.14 -5.71
CA MET A 532 12.02 39.97 -6.91
C MET A 532 11.92 39.16 -8.22
N LEU A 533 12.40 37.92 -8.26
CA LEU A 533 12.17 37.00 -9.38
C LEU A 533 10.69 36.60 -9.50
N GLY A 534 10.00 36.42 -8.37
CA GLY A 534 8.54 36.24 -8.33
C GLY A 534 7.79 37.40 -8.99
N PHE A 535 8.04 38.63 -8.54
CA PHE A 535 7.46 39.83 -9.15
C PHE A 535 7.84 40.00 -10.63
N LEU A 536 9.04 39.58 -11.04
CA LEU A 536 9.49 39.63 -12.42
C LEU A 536 8.66 38.67 -13.31
N ILE A 537 8.42 37.44 -12.84
CA ILE A 537 7.51 36.50 -13.51
C ILE A 537 6.13 37.13 -13.66
N GLN A 538 5.61 37.78 -12.61
CA GLN A 538 4.30 38.46 -12.69
C GLN A 538 4.29 39.57 -13.76
N ARG A 539 5.27 40.48 -13.74
CA ARG A 539 5.36 41.61 -14.69
C ARG A 539 5.58 41.17 -16.15
N ILE A 540 6.28 40.06 -16.40
CA ILE A 540 6.51 39.53 -17.76
C ILE A 540 5.29 38.77 -18.31
N THR A 541 4.53 38.09 -17.44
CA THR A 541 3.52 37.11 -17.87
C THR A 541 2.07 37.57 -17.66
N ASN A 542 1.85 38.61 -16.84
CA ASN A 542 0.54 39.01 -16.31
C ASN A 542 -0.21 37.87 -15.57
N GLN A 543 0.52 36.86 -15.09
CA GLN A 543 -0.02 35.81 -14.22
C GLN A 543 0.56 35.95 -12.82
N SER A 544 -0.23 35.66 -11.78
CA SER A 544 0.34 35.54 -10.44
C SER A 544 1.35 34.39 -10.38
N TYR A 545 2.39 34.55 -9.55
CA TYR A 545 3.48 33.57 -9.41
C TYR A 545 2.94 32.14 -9.16
N ALA A 546 1.97 31.99 -8.26
CA ALA A 546 1.32 30.72 -7.96
C ALA A 546 0.64 30.07 -9.18
N ASN A 547 -0.02 30.86 -10.03
CA ASN A 547 -0.68 30.37 -11.23
C ASN A 547 0.35 29.98 -12.30
N PHE A 548 1.39 30.79 -12.51
CA PHE A 548 2.45 30.47 -13.48
C PHE A 548 3.12 29.14 -13.17
N ILE A 549 3.57 28.94 -11.92
CA ILE A 549 4.20 27.68 -11.50
C ILE A 549 3.24 26.50 -11.64
N ARG A 550 1.94 26.67 -11.31
CA ARG A 550 0.94 25.61 -11.45
C ARG A 550 0.75 25.20 -12.92
N GLU A 551 0.52 26.16 -13.82
CA GLU A 551 0.19 25.85 -15.23
C GLU A 551 1.40 25.43 -16.05
N HIS A 552 2.60 25.95 -15.75
CA HIS A 552 3.81 25.73 -16.55
C HIS A 552 4.78 24.70 -15.97
N ILE A 553 4.73 24.38 -14.66
CA ILE A 553 5.59 23.36 -14.04
C ILE A 553 4.77 22.21 -13.43
N PHE A 554 3.87 22.47 -12.48
CA PHE A 554 3.19 21.38 -11.76
C PHE A 554 2.26 20.56 -12.67
N ARG A 555 1.45 21.24 -13.49
CA ARG A 555 0.48 20.57 -14.38
C ARG A 555 1.16 19.76 -15.50
N PRO A 556 2.18 20.27 -16.23
CA PRO A 556 2.89 19.48 -17.25
C PRO A 556 3.65 18.27 -16.68
N LEU A 557 4.21 18.39 -15.46
CA LEU A 557 4.89 17.26 -14.79
C LEU A 557 3.92 16.26 -14.12
N GLY A 558 2.62 16.57 -14.05
CA GLY A 558 1.65 15.75 -13.35
C GLY A 558 1.77 15.76 -11.82
N MET A 559 2.39 16.81 -11.25
CA MET A 559 2.47 17.07 -9.81
C MET A 559 1.10 17.55 -9.28
N LYS A 560 0.16 16.60 -9.14
CA LYS A 560 -1.26 16.89 -8.86
C LYS A 560 -1.53 17.40 -7.44
N THR A 561 -0.62 17.13 -6.51
CA THR A 561 -0.75 17.53 -5.10
C THR A 561 0.00 18.82 -4.79
N ALA A 562 1.12 19.07 -5.49
CA ALA A 562 1.90 20.30 -5.42
C ALA A 562 1.05 21.58 -5.51
N ARG A 563 1.35 22.53 -4.62
CA ARG A 563 0.62 23.81 -4.50
C ARG A 563 1.43 24.81 -3.70
N ILE A 564 1.07 26.09 -3.80
CA ILE A 564 1.61 27.13 -2.91
C ILE A 564 1.09 26.95 -1.47
N ILE A 565 1.81 27.46 -0.47
CA ILE A 565 1.33 27.41 0.91
C ILE A 565 0.14 28.35 1.07
N ASN A 566 -0.92 27.82 1.68
CA ASN A 566 -2.14 28.54 1.97
C ASN A 566 -2.79 27.86 3.17
N GLU A 567 -2.95 28.59 4.27
CA GLU A 567 -3.37 28.08 5.57
C GLU A 567 -4.86 27.73 5.61
N THR A 568 -5.69 28.55 4.95
CA THR A 568 -7.15 28.41 4.94
C THR A 568 -7.65 27.28 4.03
N SER A 569 -6.84 26.83 3.07
CA SER A 569 -7.14 25.70 2.20
C SER A 569 -7.30 24.40 2.99
N ILE A 570 -8.28 23.57 2.62
CA ILE A 570 -8.37 22.19 3.11
C ILE A 570 -7.41 21.33 2.27
N ILE A 571 -6.33 20.84 2.90
CA ILE A 571 -5.28 20.04 2.25
C ILE A 571 -5.28 18.62 2.87
N PRO A 572 -5.64 17.57 2.11
CA PRO A 572 -5.51 16.18 2.55
C PRO A 572 -4.07 15.84 2.94
N ASN A 573 -3.90 15.09 4.03
CA ASN A 573 -2.60 14.73 4.61
C ASN A 573 -1.64 15.92 4.90
N ARG A 574 -2.15 17.13 5.16
CA ARG A 574 -1.34 18.26 5.66
C ARG A 574 -0.61 17.86 6.94
N ALA A 575 0.71 18.05 6.98
CA ALA A 575 1.47 18.00 8.24
C ALA A 575 1.33 19.31 9.03
N SER A 576 1.32 19.19 10.36
CA SER A 576 1.64 20.30 11.26
C SER A 576 3.16 20.41 11.37
N GLY A 577 3.69 21.63 11.30
CA GLY A 577 5.10 21.95 11.55
C GLY A 577 5.33 22.32 13.01
N TYR A 578 6.51 21.97 13.53
CA TYR A 578 6.86 22.17 14.93
C TYR A 578 8.18 22.92 15.09
N VAL A 579 8.30 23.64 16.19
CA VAL A 579 9.55 24.28 16.65
C VAL A 579 9.87 23.81 18.07
N PHE A 580 11.09 24.07 18.52
CA PHE A 580 11.58 23.64 19.83
C PHE A 580 12.02 24.84 20.66
N ILE A 581 11.29 25.12 21.75
CA ILE A 581 11.50 26.27 22.65
C ILE A 581 11.41 25.75 24.10
N ASP A 582 12.29 26.22 24.99
CA ASP A 582 12.32 25.89 26.42
C ASP A 582 12.22 24.38 26.74
N ASP A 583 13.01 23.59 26.02
CA ASP A 583 13.05 22.12 26.04
C ASP A 583 11.72 21.40 25.68
N GLN A 584 10.77 22.12 25.07
CA GLN A 584 9.48 21.60 24.62
C GLN A 584 9.29 21.72 23.11
N ILE A 585 8.55 20.76 22.55
CA ILE A 585 8.04 20.83 21.18
C ILE A 585 6.74 21.62 21.21
N ILE A 586 6.64 22.68 20.41
CA ILE A 586 5.43 23.48 20.24
C ILE A 586 5.09 23.60 18.75
N ASN A 587 3.83 23.93 18.44
CA ASN A 587 3.42 24.23 17.07
C ASN A 587 4.18 25.41 16.48
N GLN A 588 4.34 25.40 15.16
CA GLN A 588 4.84 26.54 14.40
C GLN A 588 4.09 27.84 14.73
N PRO A 589 4.76 29.00 14.84
CA PRO A 589 4.08 30.27 14.99
C PRO A 589 3.27 30.61 13.72
N TRP A 590 2.20 31.37 13.89
CA TRP A 590 1.52 31.99 12.75
C TRP A 590 2.43 33.03 12.08
N VAL A 591 2.35 33.12 10.76
CA VAL A 591 3.02 34.14 9.94
C VAL A 591 2.02 34.68 8.93
N SER A 592 2.27 35.89 8.44
CA SER A 592 1.47 36.54 7.42
C SER A 592 1.47 35.73 6.11
N PRO A 593 0.30 35.49 5.47
CA PRO A 593 0.20 34.65 4.26
C PRO A 593 1.07 35.11 3.08
N ILE A 594 1.51 36.38 3.08
CA ILE A 594 2.44 36.90 2.08
C ILE A 594 3.74 36.08 2.03
N PHE A 595 4.33 35.75 3.18
CA PHE A 595 5.55 34.92 3.24
C PHE A 595 5.31 33.49 2.75
N ASN A 596 4.07 33.01 2.90
CA ASN A 596 3.64 31.70 2.42
C ASN A 596 3.26 31.67 0.93
N THR A 597 3.33 32.79 0.21
CA THR A 597 2.96 32.90 -1.22
C THR A 597 4.05 33.47 -2.12
N MET A 598 5.23 33.73 -1.58
CA MET A 598 6.36 34.31 -2.32
C MET A 598 7.29 33.28 -2.99
N ALA A 599 8.11 33.78 -3.90
CA ALA A 599 8.99 33.00 -4.77
C ALA A 599 10.33 32.58 -4.13
N ASP A 600 10.50 32.77 -2.83
CA ASP A 600 11.66 32.31 -2.05
C ASP A 600 11.50 30.87 -1.52
N GLY A 601 10.36 30.22 -1.77
CA GLY A 601 10.25 28.75 -1.69
C GLY A 601 8.95 28.20 -1.09
N SER A 602 7.87 28.97 -1.09
CA SER A 602 6.70 28.68 -0.26
C SER A 602 5.69 27.71 -0.89
N PHE A 603 6.09 26.44 -1.05
CA PHE A 603 5.25 25.36 -1.59
C PHE A 603 4.95 24.26 -0.57
N TYR A 604 3.84 23.56 -0.79
CA TYR A 604 3.55 22.24 -0.25
C TYR A 604 3.86 21.16 -1.29
N PHE A 605 4.64 20.15 -0.88
CA PHE A 605 4.95 18.96 -1.68
C PHE A 605 4.81 17.69 -0.83
N ASN A 606 4.68 16.55 -1.51
CA ASN A 606 4.90 15.23 -0.93
C ASN A 606 5.99 14.46 -1.71
N ILE A 607 6.28 13.22 -1.33
CA ILE A 607 7.36 12.44 -1.96
C ILE A 607 7.09 12.20 -3.45
N TYR A 608 5.84 11.95 -3.86
CA TYR A 608 5.52 11.69 -5.27
C TYR A 608 5.60 12.94 -6.15
N ASP A 609 5.29 14.13 -5.62
CA ASP A 609 5.57 15.39 -6.31
C ASP A 609 7.08 15.54 -6.56
N MET A 610 7.92 15.23 -5.57
CA MET A 610 9.38 15.35 -5.71
C MET A 610 10.02 14.28 -6.63
N VAL A 611 9.39 13.12 -6.80
CA VAL A 611 9.78 12.14 -7.84
C VAL A 611 9.60 12.73 -9.24
N LYS A 612 8.52 13.49 -9.47
CA LYS A 612 8.28 14.17 -10.75
C LYS A 612 9.19 15.36 -10.97
N TRP A 613 9.58 16.05 -9.89
CA TRP A 613 10.64 17.04 -9.96
C TRP A 613 11.99 16.42 -10.36
N ASP A 614 12.39 15.31 -9.75
CA ASP A 614 13.63 14.61 -10.11
C ASP A 614 13.64 14.16 -11.59
N GLU A 615 12.53 13.59 -12.08
CA GLU A 615 12.37 13.20 -13.49
C GLU A 615 12.57 14.37 -14.45
N ALA A 616 12.01 15.54 -14.11
CA ALA A 616 12.09 16.76 -14.93
C ALA A 616 13.52 17.31 -15.06
N LEU A 617 14.38 17.06 -14.07
CA LEU A 617 15.78 17.51 -14.04
C LEU A 617 16.74 16.58 -14.80
N TYR A 618 16.23 15.63 -15.59
CA TYR A 618 16.98 14.83 -16.57
C TYR A 618 16.33 14.81 -17.97
N GLY A 619 15.19 15.50 -18.15
CA GLY A 619 14.37 15.44 -19.36
C GLY A 619 14.18 16.81 -20.01
N ASP A 620 13.59 16.81 -21.20
CA ASP A 620 13.36 18.01 -22.00
C ASP A 620 11.95 18.63 -21.78
N VAL A 621 11.24 18.24 -20.72
CA VAL A 621 9.83 18.62 -20.52
C VAL A 621 9.66 20.11 -20.20
N LEU A 622 10.58 20.68 -19.41
CA LEU A 622 10.52 22.10 -19.00
C LEU A 622 11.51 22.98 -19.77
N LEU A 623 12.74 22.50 -19.99
CA LEU A 623 13.78 23.18 -20.77
C LEU A 623 14.21 22.27 -21.91
N LYS A 624 14.36 22.80 -23.12
CA LYS A 624 14.77 22.09 -24.33
C LYS A 624 16.28 22.07 -24.55
N ARG A 625 17.04 23.00 -23.96
CA ARG A 625 18.50 23.10 -24.17
C ARG A 625 19.26 22.65 -22.93
N GLN A 626 20.15 21.66 -23.09
CA GLN A 626 21.05 21.20 -22.03
C GLN A 626 21.86 22.36 -21.42
N ALA A 627 22.31 23.32 -22.24
CA ALA A 627 23.02 24.52 -21.79
C ALA A 627 22.24 25.35 -20.74
N SER A 628 20.90 25.29 -20.71
CA SER A 628 20.11 25.96 -19.65
C SER A 628 20.12 25.21 -18.32
N PHE A 629 20.30 23.89 -18.32
CA PHE A 629 20.59 23.12 -17.11
C PHE A 629 22.04 23.32 -16.66
N ASP A 630 22.99 23.35 -17.59
CA ASP A 630 24.41 23.58 -17.28
C ASP A 630 24.62 24.96 -16.64
N GLU A 631 23.91 25.98 -17.12
CA GLU A 631 23.85 27.32 -16.51
C GLU A 631 23.26 27.31 -15.09
N MET A 632 22.18 26.54 -14.85
CA MET A 632 21.59 26.38 -13.51
C MET A 632 22.54 25.69 -12.51
N TRP A 633 23.50 24.90 -12.99
CA TRP A 633 24.42 24.12 -12.17
C TRP A 633 25.89 24.55 -12.33
N SER A 634 26.12 25.78 -12.77
CA SER A 634 27.43 26.42 -12.82
C SER A 634 27.66 27.28 -11.58
N SER A 635 28.87 27.20 -11.01
CA SER A 635 29.26 28.03 -9.86
C SER A 635 29.19 29.52 -10.19
N VAL A 636 28.66 30.31 -9.25
CA VAL A 636 28.66 31.77 -9.33
C VAL A 636 30.06 32.28 -9.60
N LYS A 637 30.21 33.19 -10.57
CA LYS A 637 31.43 33.96 -10.78
C LYS A 637 31.24 35.38 -10.24
N LEU A 638 32.14 35.81 -9.34
CA LEU A 638 32.15 37.14 -8.75
C LEU A 638 32.96 38.13 -9.62
N ASN A 639 32.82 39.42 -9.32
CA ASN A 639 33.45 40.52 -10.08
C ASN A 639 34.99 40.46 -10.09
N ASP A 640 35.60 39.84 -9.08
CA ASP A 640 37.05 39.62 -8.98
C ASP A 640 37.54 38.34 -9.68
N ASN A 641 36.63 37.61 -10.35
CA ASN A 641 36.81 36.28 -10.96
C ASN A 641 36.93 35.12 -9.97
N THR A 642 36.77 35.32 -8.66
CA THR A 642 36.57 34.20 -7.72
C THR A 642 35.22 33.53 -7.97
N THR A 643 35.05 32.32 -7.46
CA THR A 643 33.82 31.53 -7.63
C THR A 643 33.22 31.12 -6.31
N TYR A 644 31.89 31.07 -6.24
CA TYR A 644 31.16 30.52 -5.10
C TYR A 644 30.33 29.30 -5.52
N GLU A 645 30.29 28.29 -4.66
CA GLU A 645 29.69 26.96 -4.86
C GLU A 645 28.15 26.96 -4.84
N TYR A 646 27.55 27.80 -5.69
CA TYR A 646 26.10 27.93 -5.85
C TYR A 646 25.73 28.16 -7.32
N GLY A 647 24.59 27.62 -7.76
CA GLY A 647 24.01 27.82 -9.08
C GLY A 647 22.48 27.81 -8.97
N PHE A 648 21.84 28.90 -9.43
CA PHE A 648 20.39 29.13 -9.52
C PHE A 648 19.46 28.22 -8.68
N GLY A 649 19.57 28.24 -7.34
CA GLY A 649 18.73 27.44 -6.45
C GLY A 649 19.36 26.14 -5.91
N TRP A 650 20.67 25.96 -6.12
CA TRP A 650 21.44 24.77 -5.76
C TRP A 650 22.81 25.15 -5.19
N SER A 651 23.25 24.51 -4.11
CA SER A 651 24.68 24.42 -3.75
C SER A 651 25.37 23.37 -4.61
N LEU A 652 26.62 23.61 -4.97
CA LEU A 652 27.40 22.82 -5.92
C LEU A 652 28.69 22.31 -5.25
N LEU A 653 28.72 21.02 -4.95
CA LEU A 653 29.80 20.38 -4.20
C LEU A 653 30.40 19.23 -5.02
N GLU A 654 31.52 18.70 -4.55
CA GLU A 654 32.21 17.57 -5.17
C GLU A 654 32.38 16.43 -4.18
N ALA A 655 32.12 15.19 -4.63
CA ALA A 655 32.39 13.97 -3.90
C ALA A 655 33.88 13.61 -3.93
N ILE A 656 34.36 12.76 -3.00
CA ILE A 656 35.76 12.30 -2.96
C ILE A 656 36.20 11.68 -4.30
N ASN A 657 35.32 10.96 -4.99
CA ASN A 657 35.57 10.37 -6.31
C ASN A 657 35.45 11.35 -7.51
N GLY A 658 35.20 12.64 -7.27
CA GLY A 658 35.06 13.65 -8.32
C GLY A 658 33.67 13.74 -8.97
N MET A 659 32.67 13.00 -8.49
CA MET A 659 31.28 13.18 -8.92
C MET A 659 30.69 14.47 -8.35
N ARG A 660 29.74 15.09 -9.06
CA ARG A 660 29.09 16.32 -8.60
C ARG A 660 28.00 15.98 -7.59
N ILE A 661 27.90 16.79 -6.56
CA ILE A 661 26.80 16.78 -5.59
C ILE A 661 26.08 18.11 -5.73
N ILE A 662 24.83 18.08 -6.21
CA ILE A 662 24.01 19.25 -6.47
C ILE A 662 22.83 19.21 -5.50
N GLU A 663 22.73 20.18 -4.60
CA GLU A 663 21.86 20.04 -3.43
C GLU A 663 21.19 21.35 -2.99
N HIS A 664 20.14 21.27 -2.18
CA HIS A 664 19.63 22.43 -1.46
C HIS A 664 18.89 22.04 -0.18
N GLY A 665 19.10 22.82 0.88
CA GLY A 665 18.37 22.71 2.14
C GLY A 665 17.19 23.70 2.19
N GLY A 666 16.06 23.27 2.72
CA GLY A 666 14.92 24.13 3.02
C GLY A 666 14.68 24.19 4.52
N SER A 667 14.35 25.39 5.01
CA SER A 667 13.85 25.60 6.37
C SER A 667 12.76 26.66 6.29
N TRP A 668 11.55 26.35 6.73
CA TRP A 668 10.45 27.30 6.79
C TRP A 668 9.38 26.86 7.79
N GLN A 669 8.85 27.81 8.57
CA GLN A 669 7.68 27.70 9.46
C GLN A 669 7.43 26.32 10.12
N GLY A 670 8.43 25.75 10.81
CA GLY A 670 8.30 24.47 11.52
C GLY A 670 8.66 23.22 10.71
N PHE A 671 9.20 23.39 9.50
CA PHE A 671 9.66 22.33 8.62
C PHE A 671 11.13 22.48 8.25
N ARG A 672 11.79 21.36 7.97
CA ARG A 672 13.10 21.30 7.32
C ARG A 672 13.11 20.25 6.22
N THR A 673 13.79 20.55 5.13
CA THR A 673 13.84 19.70 3.93
C THR A 673 15.24 19.65 3.36
N MET A 674 15.55 18.60 2.62
CA MET A 674 16.81 18.47 1.90
C MET A 674 16.60 17.74 0.58
N ILE A 675 17.18 18.24 -0.48
CA ILE A 675 17.40 17.50 -1.73
C ILE A 675 18.90 17.41 -2.00
N VAL A 676 19.41 16.21 -2.29
CA VAL A 676 20.81 15.95 -2.65
C VAL A 676 20.81 15.11 -3.92
N ARG A 677 21.42 15.61 -5.01
CA ARG A 677 21.48 14.92 -6.31
C ARG A 677 22.93 14.60 -6.66
N VAL A 678 23.15 13.43 -7.25
CA VAL A 678 24.42 13.03 -7.88
C VAL A 678 24.10 12.69 -9.33
N PRO A 679 24.23 13.65 -10.27
CA PRO A 679 23.81 13.46 -11.66
C PRO A 679 24.51 12.28 -12.33
N GLU A 680 25.79 12.04 -12.02
CA GLU A 680 26.60 10.95 -12.59
C GLU A 680 26.16 9.55 -12.13
N ASP A 681 25.50 9.44 -10.96
CA ASP A 681 24.90 8.20 -10.43
C ASP A 681 23.37 8.16 -10.70
N GLU A 682 22.85 9.19 -11.38
CA GLU A 682 21.42 9.49 -11.58
C GLU A 682 20.59 9.52 -10.27
N ARG A 683 21.23 9.59 -9.09
CA ARG A 683 20.59 9.38 -7.78
C ARG A 683 20.20 10.70 -7.12
N THR A 684 19.02 10.73 -6.52
CA THR A 684 18.53 11.85 -5.72
C THR A 684 18.02 11.37 -4.37
N ILE A 685 18.47 11.98 -3.28
CA ILE A 685 17.89 11.84 -1.94
C ILE A 685 16.95 13.03 -1.72
N PHE A 686 15.73 12.77 -1.26
CA PHE A 686 14.79 13.80 -0.83
C PHE A 686 14.26 13.51 0.57
N LEU A 687 14.37 14.48 1.47
CA LEU A 687 13.96 14.38 2.87
C LEU A 687 13.03 15.53 3.24
N PHE A 688 11.89 15.22 3.86
CA PHE A 688 11.03 16.17 4.57
C PHE A 688 11.02 15.84 6.06
N THR A 689 11.05 16.87 6.91
CA THR A 689 10.75 16.75 8.35
C THR A 689 9.84 17.89 8.79
N ASN A 690 9.00 17.64 9.80
CA ASN A 690 8.16 18.66 10.44
C ASN A 690 8.76 19.18 11.76
N MET A 691 10.08 19.38 11.80
CA MET A 691 10.75 20.08 12.89
C MET A 691 11.71 21.13 12.35
N ASN A 692 11.51 22.39 12.73
CA ASN A 692 12.53 23.42 12.56
C ASN A 692 13.22 23.75 13.89
N ARG A 693 14.44 23.24 14.03
CA ARG A 693 15.36 23.52 15.15
C ARG A 693 16.79 23.56 14.58
N PRO A 694 17.72 24.40 15.07
CA PRO A 694 19.10 24.44 14.58
C PRO A 694 19.81 23.08 14.61
N THR A 695 19.53 22.24 15.63
CA THR A 695 20.11 20.89 15.76
C THR A 695 19.50 19.84 14.83
N VAL A 696 18.51 20.20 13.99
CA VAL A 696 17.93 19.28 13.00
C VAL A 696 18.70 19.41 11.70
N ASP A 697 19.63 18.48 11.50
CA ASP A 697 20.58 18.46 10.41
C ASP A 697 20.11 17.53 9.28
N VAL A 698 19.14 18.03 8.51
CA VAL A 698 18.60 17.35 7.32
C VAL A 698 19.65 17.12 6.22
N ARG A 699 20.71 17.95 6.19
CA ARG A 699 21.81 17.82 5.24
C ARG A 699 22.64 16.59 5.58
N LYS A 700 23.13 16.48 6.82
CA LYS A 700 23.86 15.28 7.28
C LYS A 700 23.03 14.02 7.11
N ILE A 701 21.73 14.03 7.48
CA ILE A 701 20.86 12.85 7.30
C ILE A 701 20.80 12.41 5.83
N ALA A 702 20.62 13.34 4.89
CA ALA A 702 20.59 13.01 3.47
C ALA A 702 21.95 12.49 2.95
N HIS A 703 23.06 13.04 3.45
CA HIS A 703 24.42 12.58 3.13
C HIS A 703 24.75 11.20 3.72
N ASP A 704 24.37 10.93 4.96
CA ASP A 704 24.51 9.60 5.58
C ASP A 704 23.74 8.57 4.75
N VAL A 705 22.51 8.89 4.31
CA VAL A 705 21.71 8.03 3.41
C VAL A 705 22.36 7.87 2.03
N LEU A 706 22.96 8.92 1.46
CA LEU A 706 23.68 8.83 0.18
C LEU A 706 24.89 7.89 0.26
N GLN A 707 25.67 8.00 1.34
CA GLN A 707 26.88 7.19 1.58
C GLN A 707 26.59 5.71 1.79
N ILE A 708 25.41 5.35 2.32
CA ILE A 708 24.96 3.94 2.42
C ILE A 708 24.93 3.25 1.05
N TYR A 709 24.56 3.97 -0.03
CA TYR A 709 24.56 3.42 -1.38
C TYR A 709 25.96 3.42 -2.01
N ASN A 710 26.78 4.43 -1.71
CA ASN A 710 28.15 4.53 -2.20
C ASN A 710 28.99 5.45 -1.30
N ALA A 711 29.89 4.85 -0.49
CA ALA A 711 30.74 5.57 0.45
C ALA A 711 31.75 6.54 -0.19
N GLN A 712 31.96 6.45 -1.51
CA GLN A 712 32.79 7.41 -2.28
C GLN A 712 32.05 8.71 -2.60
N LEU A 713 30.73 8.79 -2.34
CA LEU A 713 29.90 10.00 -2.44
C LEU A 713 29.95 10.89 -1.19
N THR A 714 30.89 10.63 -0.27
CA THR A 714 31.23 11.57 0.79
C THR A 714 31.71 12.89 0.17
N VAL A 715 31.18 14.03 0.62
CA VAL A 715 31.59 15.37 0.19
C VAL A 715 33.08 15.57 0.50
N LYS A 716 33.84 16.09 -0.47
CA LYS A 716 35.24 16.51 -0.23
C LYS A 716 35.28 17.58 0.86
N PRO A 717 36.21 17.52 1.83
CA PRO A 717 36.38 18.61 2.79
C PRO A 717 36.73 19.91 2.06
N THR A 718 35.73 20.78 1.89
CA THR A 718 35.91 22.17 1.50
C THR A 718 36.60 22.89 2.64
N VAL A 719 37.56 23.77 2.33
CA VAL A 719 38.15 24.66 3.34
C VAL A 719 37.02 25.54 3.89
N ASP A 720 36.86 25.56 5.23
CA ASP A 720 35.69 26.08 5.93
C ASP A 720 35.19 27.44 5.40
N TYR A 721 33.96 27.44 4.88
CA TYR A 721 33.10 28.62 4.87
C TYR A 721 31.92 28.38 5.82
N GLN A 722 32.00 28.98 7.00
CA GLN A 722 31.00 28.86 8.05
C GLN A 722 29.63 29.35 7.56
N LEU A 723 28.67 28.43 7.43
CA LEU A 723 27.26 28.76 7.30
C LEU A 723 26.68 29.02 8.69
N GLN A 724 26.35 30.28 8.97
CA GLN A 724 25.58 30.72 10.15
C GLN A 724 24.07 30.65 9.88
#